data_AF-Q1GPE8-F1
#
_entry.id   AF-Q1GPE8-F1
#
_cell.length_a   1.000
_cell.length_b   1.000
_cell.length_c   1.000
_cell.angle_alpha   90.00
_cell.angle_beta   90.00
_cell.angle_gamma   90.00
#
_symmetry.space_group_name_H-M   'P 1'
#
loop_
_entity.id
_entity.type
_entity.pdbx_description
1 polymer ?
#
loop_
_entity_poly.entity_id
_entity_poly.type
_entity_poly.pdbx_seq_one_letter_code
_entity_poly.pdbx_strand_id
1 'polypeptide(L)'
;MMRRKSHLFRSGALVAMGTLLLTACGGGGGGTPTPSPAPTPTPPPTGGLYTPPAAESLSVGDVQTILANAISEAQARGLPSVIAVTDRVGNVLAVFRMNGARATATTSAAPNGDNIDAQNVTFPAEGGAIAKAVTGAYLSSGGNAFSTRTASQIVQEHFPPAPTTVGLESGPLFGVQFSQLPCSDLSARFGAAGPAALIGPKRSPLGLAADPGGLPLYKNGVLVGGIGVMGDGVYGSDPDILDIDEDDEEFIALAGTRGFEAPSTITADRIAVDGTTLRFSDATFAGVMTSGGASFASFNGSAGNLVAVIGYANAAITAGVVYGSEASGIRASTPAEFSNRDAFILTDGSGANRYPVRAGTDGASVAAPLTAAEARAVLEEAFAVMSRARAQIRRPLDSRAQVTISLVDTHGAVLGIVRSPDAPIFGTDVSLQKARTAAFFSGAQAATELSANASADVAAFVPAVRSFLNDPAALTGAVAFADRSGGNLSRPYFPDGEVGRPHGPLSRPIAQFNPFSTGLQSALIIGNLGAHLGFVSGASPTDTPQRCTTLPDAAPGQNRLQNGIQIFPGSVPIYRGSTLVGAIGVSGDGIDQDDMISFLGAHNAGARIGGIGNAPKAIRADNVVVTLADNRTVRLRYISCPFAPFLDTAQQNVCDGL
;
A
#
# COMPACT_ATOMS: atom_id res chain seq x y z
N MET A 1 -64.42 7.40 -25.62
CA MET A 1 -65.68 6.99 -24.96
C MET A 1 -66.04 5.63 -25.54
N MET A 2 -66.14 4.49 -24.83
CA MET A 2 -66.23 4.11 -23.39
C MET A 2 -65.13 3.08 -23.02
N ARG A 3 -64.48 3.11 -21.83
CA ARG A 3 -64.72 2.35 -20.55
C ARG A 3 -64.77 0.81 -20.70
N ARG A 4 -63.84 0.00 -20.12
CA ARG A 4 -63.53 -0.40 -18.69
C ARG A 4 -64.46 -1.55 -18.16
N LYS A 5 -64.07 -2.55 -17.33
CA LYS A 5 -62.80 -2.93 -16.61
C LYS A 5 -62.80 -4.42 -16.11
N SER A 6 -61.67 -4.92 -15.58
CA SER A 6 -61.35 -6.24 -14.92
C SER A 6 -61.73 -6.32 -13.40
N HIS A 7 -61.56 -7.38 -12.56
CA HIS A 7 -60.63 -8.54 -12.40
C HIS A 7 -61.39 -9.82 -11.84
N LEU A 8 -60.94 -10.88 -11.10
CA LEU A 8 -59.71 -11.26 -10.32
C LEU A 8 -59.42 -12.82 -10.24
N PHE A 9 -59.27 -13.50 -9.07
CA PHE A 9 -58.53 -14.80 -8.90
C PHE A 9 -58.98 -15.80 -7.77
N ARG A 10 -58.30 -16.97 -7.68
CA ARG A 10 -58.41 -18.18 -6.78
C ARG A 10 -57.83 -17.97 -5.34
N SER A 11 -57.96 -18.80 -4.27
CA SER A 11 -58.30 -20.23 -3.94
C SER A 11 -57.17 -21.30 -4.05
N GLY A 12 -56.94 -22.29 -3.16
CA GLY A 12 -57.46 -22.67 -1.81
C GLY A 12 -57.04 -24.11 -1.34
N ALA A 13 -57.27 -24.50 -0.05
CA ALA A 13 -57.11 -25.87 0.59
C ALA A 13 -55.67 -26.45 0.79
N LEU A 14 -55.31 -27.49 1.61
CA LEU A 14 -55.78 -28.25 2.84
C LEU A 14 -54.57 -29.08 3.41
N VAL A 15 -54.16 -29.04 4.69
CA VAL A 15 -54.45 -29.92 5.90
C VAL A 15 -54.07 -31.43 5.85
N ALA A 16 -53.20 -31.94 6.77
CA ALA A 16 -53.29 -33.25 7.51
C ALA A 16 -52.09 -33.61 8.46
N MET A 17 -52.29 -34.61 9.34
CA MET A 17 -51.44 -35.19 10.46
C MET A 17 -50.38 -36.24 9.99
N GLY A 18 -49.48 -36.87 10.78
CA GLY A 18 -49.06 -36.77 12.21
C GLY A 18 -48.34 -38.05 12.79
N THR A 19 -47.79 -37.96 14.02
CA THR A 19 -47.28 -39.05 14.95
C THR A 19 -45.95 -39.82 14.69
N LEU A 20 -45.36 -40.32 15.80
CA LEU A 20 -44.05 -41.03 15.94
C LEU A 20 -44.22 -42.56 16.09
N LEU A 21 -43.15 -43.36 15.91
CA LEU A 21 -42.77 -44.47 16.82
C LEU A 21 -41.29 -44.90 16.74
N LEU A 22 -40.87 -45.70 17.74
CA LEU A 22 -39.52 -45.91 18.32
C LEU A 22 -38.43 -46.70 17.53
N THR A 23 -37.18 -46.40 17.89
CA THR A 23 -35.97 -47.27 18.03
C THR A 23 -35.35 -48.04 16.84
N ALA A 24 -34.06 -47.76 16.61
CA ALA A 24 -33.04 -48.74 16.22
C ALA A 24 -31.66 -48.31 16.77
N CYS A 25 -30.76 -49.26 17.05
CA CYS A 25 -29.35 -49.00 17.40
C CYS A 25 -28.43 -49.42 16.25
N GLY A 26 -27.32 -48.71 16.02
CA GLY A 26 -26.24 -49.24 15.17
C GLY A 26 -25.23 -48.22 14.65
N GLY A 27 -23.95 -48.61 14.64
CA GLY A 27 -22.89 -48.00 13.85
C GLY A 27 -22.24 -46.74 14.42
N GLY A 28 -20.90 -46.73 14.49
CA GLY A 28 -20.11 -45.51 14.69
C GLY A 28 -19.38 -45.09 13.41
N GLY A 29 -18.94 -43.85 13.34
CA GLY A 29 -18.10 -43.37 12.24
C GLY A 29 -17.86 -41.86 12.25
N GLY A 30 -16.58 -41.46 12.18
CA GLY A 30 -16.09 -40.13 11.77
C GLY A 30 -16.88 -38.89 12.19
N GLY A 31 -16.59 -38.35 13.37
CA GLY A 31 -17.06 -37.02 13.75
C GLY A 31 -16.38 -35.94 12.90
N THR A 32 -17.12 -35.32 11.99
CA THR A 32 -16.70 -34.07 11.33
C THR A 32 -16.70 -32.92 12.35
N PRO A 33 -15.69 -32.04 12.35
CA PRO A 33 -15.69 -30.88 13.23
C PRO A 33 -16.78 -29.91 12.79
N THR A 34 -17.80 -29.69 13.63
CA THR A 34 -18.74 -28.58 13.44
C THR A 34 -17.99 -27.26 13.47
N PRO A 35 -18.12 -26.39 12.45
CA PRO A 35 -17.46 -25.09 12.46
C PRO A 35 -17.97 -24.26 13.63
N SER A 36 -17.07 -23.64 14.39
CA SER A 36 -17.43 -22.64 15.38
C SER A 36 -18.17 -21.49 14.68
N PRO A 37 -19.24 -20.91 15.27
CA PRO A 37 -19.88 -19.74 14.70
C PRO A 37 -18.86 -18.62 14.50
N ALA A 38 -18.71 -18.13 13.27
CA ALA A 38 -17.97 -16.90 13.02
C ALA A 38 -18.65 -15.76 13.79
N PRO A 39 -17.88 -14.85 14.43
CA PRO A 39 -18.46 -13.68 15.08
C PRO A 39 -19.32 -12.91 14.09
N THR A 40 -20.54 -12.57 14.50
CA THR A 40 -21.50 -11.87 13.63
C THR A 40 -20.91 -10.53 13.19
N PRO A 41 -20.91 -10.20 11.88
CA PRO A 41 -20.29 -8.97 11.40
C PRO A 41 -20.92 -7.75 12.08
N THR A 42 -20.07 -6.94 12.73
CA THR A 42 -20.44 -5.67 13.35
C THR A 42 -21.15 -4.80 12.31
N PRO A 43 -22.41 -4.38 12.53
CA PRO A 43 -23.11 -3.53 11.56
C PRO A 43 -22.33 -2.22 11.32
N PRO A 44 -22.26 -1.73 10.07
CA PRO A 44 -21.68 -0.43 9.76
C PRO A 44 -22.27 0.68 10.66
N PRO A 45 -21.45 1.60 11.20
CA PRO A 45 -21.92 2.67 12.07
C PRO A 45 -22.96 3.55 11.37
N THR A 46 -24.18 3.62 11.91
CA THR A 46 -25.20 4.53 11.41
C THR A 46 -24.97 5.95 11.93
N GLY A 47 -24.89 6.92 11.01
CA GLY A 47 -24.69 8.34 11.35
C GLY A 47 -23.23 8.79 11.49
N GLY A 48 -22.28 8.04 10.93
CA GLY A 48 -20.87 8.45 10.81
C GLY A 48 -20.62 9.57 9.80
N LEU A 49 -19.40 10.12 9.79
CA LEU A 49 -18.91 11.06 8.77
C LEU A 49 -18.45 10.37 7.48
N TYR A 50 -18.25 9.04 7.54
CA TYR A 50 -17.81 8.20 6.45
C TYR A 50 -18.83 7.09 6.15
N THR A 51 -18.98 6.75 4.87
CA THR A 51 -19.74 5.55 4.44
C THR A 51 -18.75 4.40 4.26
N PRO A 52 -18.84 3.30 5.03
CA PRO A 52 -18.05 2.11 4.75
C PRO A 52 -18.38 1.47 3.40
N PRO A 53 -17.41 0.85 2.70
CA PRO A 53 -17.68 0.07 1.49
C PRO A 53 -18.74 -1.00 1.73
N ALA A 54 -19.60 -1.23 0.72
CA ALA A 54 -20.62 -2.26 0.82
C ALA A 54 -20.01 -3.68 0.79
N ALA A 55 -20.75 -4.66 1.33
CA ALA A 55 -20.29 -6.02 1.59
C ALA A 55 -20.20 -6.89 0.31
N GLU A 56 -19.22 -6.62 -0.54
CA GLU A 56 -18.95 -7.33 -1.80
C GLU A 56 -17.66 -8.16 -1.73
N SER A 57 -17.59 -9.23 -2.53
CA SER A 57 -16.36 -10.01 -2.78
C SER A 57 -16.46 -10.83 -4.08
N LEU A 58 -15.31 -11.34 -4.54
CA LEU A 58 -15.21 -12.24 -5.69
C LEU A 58 -15.51 -13.70 -5.28
N SER A 59 -16.55 -14.29 -5.86
CA SER A 59 -16.83 -15.72 -5.76
C SER A 59 -15.91 -16.53 -6.69
N VAL A 60 -15.89 -17.87 -6.52
CA VAL A 60 -15.16 -18.78 -7.43
C VAL A 60 -15.62 -18.60 -8.88
N GLY A 61 -16.92 -18.34 -9.12
CA GLY A 61 -17.45 -18.07 -10.46
C GLY A 61 -16.96 -16.75 -11.05
N ASP A 62 -16.88 -15.69 -10.22
CA ASP A 62 -16.34 -14.39 -10.65
C ASP A 62 -14.87 -14.53 -11.09
N VAL A 63 -14.04 -15.21 -10.27
CA VAL A 63 -12.61 -15.47 -10.60
C VAL A 63 -12.47 -16.34 -11.85
N GLN A 64 -13.35 -17.33 -12.05
CA GLN A 64 -13.39 -18.12 -13.29
C GLN A 64 -13.70 -17.27 -14.52
N THR A 65 -14.64 -16.33 -14.45
CA THR A 65 -14.95 -15.40 -15.55
C THR A 65 -13.79 -14.46 -15.85
N ILE A 66 -13.17 -13.87 -14.82
CA ILE A 66 -12.01 -12.98 -14.95
C ILE A 66 -10.85 -13.71 -15.66
N LEU A 67 -10.49 -14.91 -15.18
CA LEU A 67 -9.46 -15.73 -15.82
C LEU A 67 -9.84 -16.13 -17.25
N ALA A 68 -11.07 -16.58 -17.49
CA ALA A 68 -11.49 -17.05 -18.82
C ALA A 68 -11.44 -15.93 -19.88
N ASN A 69 -11.83 -14.71 -19.54
CA ASN A 69 -11.75 -13.57 -20.46
C ASN A 69 -10.28 -13.20 -20.75
N ALA A 70 -9.42 -13.12 -19.73
CA ALA A 70 -8.00 -12.81 -19.90
C ALA A 70 -7.25 -13.90 -20.70
N ILE A 71 -7.47 -15.20 -20.41
CA ILE A 71 -6.88 -16.31 -21.17
C ILE A 71 -7.32 -16.27 -22.64
N SER A 72 -8.58 -15.91 -22.91
CA SER A 72 -9.10 -15.78 -24.28
C SER A 72 -8.35 -14.68 -25.05
N GLU A 73 -8.15 -13.51 -24.45
CA GLU A 73 -7.45 -12.39 -25.08
C GLU A 73 -5.97 -12.70 -25.31
N ALA A 74 -5.32 -13.35 -24.34
CA ALA A 74 -3.94 -13.81 -24.44
C ALA A 74 -3.74 -14.84 -25.58
N GLN A 75 -4.72 -15.72 -25.80
CA GLN A 75 -4.74 -16.61 -26.97
C GLN A 75 -4.97 -15.87 -28.29
N ALA A 76 -5.80 -14.81 -28.31
CA ALA A 76 -6.06 -14.03 -29.51
C ALA A 76 -4.84 -13.20 -29.96
N ARG A 77 -4.08 -12.65 -29.00
CA ARG A 77 -2.83 -11.92 -29.22
C ARG A 77 -1.64 -12.81 -29.55
N GLY A 78 -1.70 -14.08 -29.12
CA GLY A 78 -0.58 -15.01 -29.26
C GLY A 78 0.53 -14.81 -28.23
N LEU A 79 0.21 -14.18 -27.09
CA LEU A 79 1.10 -13.99 -25.94
C LEU A 79 0.64 -14.88 -24.77
N PRO A 80 1.17 -16.11 -24.62
CA PRO A 80 0.88 -16.95 -23.46
C PRO A 80 1.40 -16.31 -22.17
N SER A 81 0.49 -16.03 -21.24
CA SER A 81 0.80 -15.31 -20.01
C SER A 81 0.57 -16.12 -18.74
N VAL A 82 1.19 -15.65 -17.66
CA VAL A 82 0.81 -15.91 -16.27
C VAL A 82 -0.18 -14.82 -15.85
N ILE A 83 -1.32 -15.22 -15.29
CA ILE A 83 -2.42 -14.32 -14.91
C ILE A 83 -2.75 -14.59 -13.44
N ALA A 84 -2.70 -13.56 -12.60
CA ALA A 84 -3.04 -13.62 -11.19
C ALA A 84 -4.29 -12.78 -10.88
N VAL A 85 -5.12 -13.26 -9.97
CA VAL A 85 -6.29 -12.53 -9.45
C VAL A 85 -6.20 -12.46 -7.92
N THR A 86 -6.35 -11.26 -7.37
CA THR A 86 -6.36 -10.99 -5.93
C THR A 86 -7.72 -10.48 -5.47
N ASP A 87 -8.06 -10.69 -4.20
CA ASP A 87 -9.10 -9.88 -3.54
C ASP A 87 -8.55 -8.56 -3.00
N ARG A 88 -9.45 -7.70 -2.51
CA ARG A 88 -9.15 -6.36 -2.02
C ARG A 88 -8.08 -6.35 -0.92
N VAL A 89 -7.96 -7.38 -0.09
CA VAL A 89 -6.94 -7.45 0.97
C VAL A 89 -5.71 -8.28 0.59
N GLY A 90 -5.56 -8.56 -0.72
CA GLY A 90 -4.37 -9.13 -1.34
C GLY A 90 -4.30 -10.66 -1.29
N ASN A 91 -5.38 -11.35 -0.93
CA ASN A 91 -5.40 -12.82 -1.04
C ASN A 91 -5.33 -13.21 -2.51
N VAL A 92 -4.31 -13.98 -2.88
CA VAL A 92 -4.20 -14.51 -4.25
C VAL A 92 -5.24 -15.62 -4.42
N LEU A 93 -6.31 -15.30 -5.15
CA LEU A 93 -7.47 -16.17 -5.33
C LEU A 93 -7.19 -17.27 -6.35
N ALA A 94 -6.37 -16.97 -7.35
CA ALA A 94 -5.87 -17.90 -8.33
C ALA A 94 -4.61 -17.34 -9.00
N VAL A 95 -3.73 -18.25 -9.44
CA VAL A 95 -2.70 -17.97 -10.45
C VAL A 95 -2.86 -19.02 -11.55
N PHE A 96 -3.05 -18.57 -12.78
CA PHE A 96 -3.13 -19.41 -13.96
C PHE A 96 -1.92 -19.17 -14.84
N ARG A 97 -1.32 -20.24 -15.35
CA ARG A 97 -0.16 -20.18 -16.24
C ARG A 97 -0.47 -20.87 -17.56
N MET A 98 -0.41 -20.09 -18.65
CA MET A 98 -0.66 -20.61 -20.00
C MET A 98 0.49 -21.49 -20.50
N ASN A 99 0.15 -22.43 -21.38
CA ASN A 99 1.11 -23.29 -22.06
C ASN A 99 2.01 -22.42 -22.96
N GLY A 100 3.33 -22.47 -22.72
CA GLY A 100 4.30 -21.61 -23.40
C GLY A 100 4.62 -20.29 -22.69
N ALA A 101 3.93 -19.95 -21.58
CA ALA A 101 4.18 -18.71 -20.85
C ALA A 101 5.59 -18.67 -20.24
N ARG A 102 6.25 -17.51 -20.37
CA ARG A 102 7.62 -17.26 -19.90
C ARG A 102 7.73 -17.59 -18.40
N ALA A 103 8.83 -18.25 -18.03
CA ALA A 103 9.03 -18.69 -16.65
C ALA A 103 9.47 -17.57 -15.70
N THR A 104 10.01 -16.50 -16.26
CA THR A 104 10.63 -15.41 -15.52
C THR A 104 10.39 -14.09 -16.24
N ALA A 105 10.32 -13.01 -15.46
CA ALA A 105 10.49 -11.65 -15.92
C ALA A 105 11.79 -11.06 -15.33
N THR A 106 12.28 -9.96 -15.91
CA THR A 106 13.50 -9.27 -15.46
C THR A 106 13.22 -7.77 -15.28
N THR A 107 13.62 -7.21 -14.14
CA THR A 107 13.45 -5.76 -13.88
C THR A 107 14.29 -4.89 -14.82
N SER A 108 13.83 -3.68 -15.14
CA SER A 108 14.61 -2.73 -15.95
C SER A 108 16.03 -2.50 -15.44
N ALA A 109 16.98 -2.46 -16.37
CA ALA A 109 18.38 -2.18 -16.11
C ALA A 109 18.64 -0.70 -15.75
N ALA A 110 19.81 -0.41 -15.19
CA ALA A 110 20.29 0.96 -14.99
C ALA A 110 20.44 1.72 -16.33
N PRO A 111 20.16 3.04 -16.39
CA PRO A 111 20.36 3.84 -17.60
C PRO A 111 21.80 3.82 -18.15
N ASN A 112 22.81 3.66 -17.29
CA ASN A 112 24.21 3.50 -17.70
C ASN A 112 24.67 2.04 -17.87
N GLY A 113 23.83 1.05 -17.55
CA GLY A 113 24.17 -0.38 -17.55
C GLY A 113 24.84 -0.90 -16.27
N ASP A 114 25.32 -0.04 -15.37
CA ASP A 114 25.93 -0.43 -14.09
C ASP A 114 24.85 -0.69 -13.03
N ASN A 115 24.15 -1.81 -13.19
CA ASN A 115 23.01 -2.21 -12.36
C ASN A 115 23.34 -2.28 -10.87
N ILE A 116 22.47 -1.70 -10.05
CA ILE A 116 22.52 -1.76 -8.58
C ILE A 116 21.11 -2.01 -8.01
N ASP A 117 21.04 -2.27 -6.71
CA ASP A 117 19.78 -2.51 -5.99
C ASP A 117 18.93 -3.65 -6.57
N ALA A 118 17.76 -3.34 -7.15
CA ALA A 118 16.85 -4.33 -7.73
C ALA A 118 16.79 -4.25 -9.27
N GLN A 119 17.78 -3.65 -9.93
CA GLN A 119 17.86 -3.52 -11.40
C GLN A 119 18.41 -4.77 -12.09
N ASN A 120 17.87 -5.10 -13.27
CA ASN A 120 18.26 -6.27 -14.07
C ASN A 120 18.21 -7.60 -13.27
N VAL A 121 17.26 -7.72 -12.34
CA VAL A 121 17.03 -8.89 -11.49
C VAL A 121 15.95 -9.76 -12.13
N THR A 122 16.30 -11.02 -12.44
CA THR A 122 15.37 -12.02 -12.98
C THR A 122 14.65 -12.77 -11.85
N PHE A 123 13.33 -12.89 -11.94
CA PHE A 123 12.47 -13.53 -10.93
C PHE A 123 11.30 -14.31 -11.59
N PRO A 124 10.61 -15.23 -10.88
CA PRO A 124 9.50 -16.01 -11.45
C PRO A 124 8.34 -15.13 -11.92
N ALA A 125 7.80 -15.37 -13.12
CA ALA A 125 6.75 -14.54 -13.72
C ALA A 125 5.47 -14.48 -12.86
N GLU A 126 5.17 -15.55 -12.12
CA GLU A 126 4.12 -15.60 -11.09
C GLU A 126 4.25 -14.48 -10.05
N GLY A 127 5.47 -14.09 -9.68
CA GLY A 127 5.73 -13.01 -8.72
C GLY A 127 5.34 -11.63 -9.25
N GLY A 128 5.63 -11.36 -10.54
CA GLY A 128 5.24 -10.13 -11.22
C GLY A 128 3.73 -10.01 -11.40
N ALA A 129 3.07 -11.10 -11.80
CA ALA A 129 1.62 -11.11 -12.02
C ALA A 129 0.87 -10.84 -10.71
N ILE A 130 1.31 -11.43 -9.59
CA ILE A 130 0.76 -11.13 -8.26
C ILE A 130 1.05 -9.66 -7.87
N ALA A 131 2.27 -9.14 -8.10
CA ALA A 131 2.60 -7.75 -7.75
C ALA A 131 1.74 -6.74 -8.52
N LYS A 132 1.50 -6.96 -9.82
CA LYS A 132 0.56 -6.17 -10.64
C LYS A 132 -0.88 -6.24 -10.12
N ALA A 133 -1.38 -7.44 -9.79
CA ALA A 133 -2.72 -7.64 -9.24
C ALA A 133 -2.91 -6.96 -7.88
N VAL A 134 -1.93 -7.09 -6.97
CA VAL A 134 -1.92 -6.41 -5.67
C VAL A 134 -1.91 -4.88 -5.86
N THR A 135 -1.14 -4.37 -6.82
CA THR A 135 -1.02 -2.91 -7.03
C THR A 135 -2.34 -2.28 -7.45
N GLY A 136 -3.05 -2.86 -8.43
CA GLY A 136 -4.40 -2.42 -8.80
C GLY A 136 -5.37 -2.48 -7.61
N ALA A 137 -5.37 -3.58 -6.87
CA ALA A 137 -6.22 -3.78 -5.69
C ALA A 137 -5.93 -2.80 -4.52
N TYR A 138 -4.68 -2.36 -4.35
CA TYR A 138 -4.25 -1.62 -3.17
C TYR A 138 -4.14 -0.10 -3.36
N LEU A 139 -3.83 0.39 -4.56
CA LEU A 139 -3.81 1.83 -4.86
C LEU A 139 -5.23 2.41 -5.02
N SER A 140 -6.20 1.55 -5.35
CA SER A 140 -7.60 1.93 -5.58
C SER A 140 -8.43 2.01 -4.30
N SER A 141 -9.60 2.65 -4.40
CA SER A 141 -10.64 2.71 -3.38
C SER A 141 -12.04 2.90 -4.00
N GLY A 142 -13.07 3.15 -3.21
CA GLY A 142 -14.37 3.63 -3.69
C GLY A 142 -14.37 5.07 -4.22
N GLY A 143 -13.29 5.84 -4.00
CA GLY A 143 -13.13 7.21 -4.48
C GLY A 143 -12.13 7.40 -5.62
N ASN A 144 -11.31 6.40 -5.95
CA ASN A 144 -10.31 6.43 -7.02
C ASN A 144 -10.03 5.02 -7.57
N ALA A 145 -9.85 4.87 -8.87
CA ALA A 145 -9.38 3.65 -9.50
C ALA A 145 -8.03 3.92 -10.19
N PHE A 146 -6.98 3.29 -9.70
CA PHE A 146 -5.60 3.43 -10.18
C PHE A 146 -5.06 2.07 -10.63
N SER A 147 -4.26 2.07 -11.69
CA SER A 147 -3.61 0.90 -12.28
C SER A 147 -2.11 0.89 -11.98
N THR A 148 -1.40 -0.11 -12.50
CA THR A 148 0.07 -0.07 -12.53
C THR A 148 0.63 0.97 -13.50
N ARG A 149 -0.09 1.35 -14.58
CA ARG A 149 0.26 2.52 -15.40
C ARG A 149 0.13 3.83 -14.62
N THR A 150 -0.91 3.96 -13.79
CA THR A 150 -1.00 5.08 -12.83
C THR A 150 0.16 5.06 -11.84
N ALA A 151 0.55 3.87 -11.36
CA ALA A 151 1.71 3.71 -10.48
C ALA A 151 3.01 4.11 -11.18
N SER A 152 3.21 3.77 -12.46
CA SER A 152 4.36 4.19 -13.26
C SER A 152 4.51 5.71 -13.26
N GLN A 153 3.44 6.42 -13.62
CA GLN A 153 3.46 7.87 -13.76
C GLN A 153 3.90 8.59 -12.47
N ILE A 154 3.53 8.08 -11.29
CA ILE A 154 3.70 8.79 -10.01
C ILE A 154 5.00 8.45 -9.26
N VAL A 155 5.91 7.66 -9.85
CA VAL A 155 7.15 7.18 -9.18
C VAL A 155 8.47 7.59 -9.85
N GLN A 156 8.41 8.20 -11.04
CA GLN A 156 9.59 8.60 -11.83
C GLN A 156 10.31 9.84 -11.29
N GLU A 157 11.50 10.13 -11.83
CA GLU A 157 12.32 11.31 -11.53
C GLU A 157 11.71 12.65 -11.99
N HIS A 158 10.73 12.61 -12.89
CA HIS A 158 9.97 13.75 -13.40
C HIS A 158 8.47 13.43 -13.46
N PHE A 159 7.62 14.42 -13.18
CA PHE A 159 6.17 14.28 -13.14
C PHE A 159 5.46 15.33 -14.00
N PRO A 160 4.57 14.92 -14.93
CA PRO A 160 4.50 13.56 -15.47
C PRO A 160 5.82 13.20 -16.17
N PRO A 161 6.14 11.92 -16.34
CA PRO A 161 7.33 11.50 -17.09
C PRO A 161 7.10 11.75 -18.58
N ALA A 162 7.95 12.58 -19.20
CA ALA A 162 7.97 12.81 -20.64
C ALA A 162 9.27 13.55 -21.04
N PRO A 163 9.72 13.46 -22.31
CA PRO A 163 10.81 14.27 -22.85
C PRO A 163 10.59 15.79 -22.77
N THR A 164 9.35 16.24 -22.63
CA THR A 164 8.98 17.67 -22.55
C THR A 164 8.88 18.22 -21.12
N THR A 165 8.91 17.35 -20.11
CA THR A 165 8.77 17.69 -18.68
C THR A 165 10.06 17.44 -17.88
N VAL A 166 11.16 17.12 -18.56
CA VAL A 166 12.52 17.09 -17.98
C VAL A 166 12.82 18.45 -17.35
N GLY A 167 12.90 18.48 -16.02
CA GLY A 167 13.02 19.71 -15.24
C GLY A 167 11.81 20.06 -14.35
N LEU A 168 10.72 19.28 -14.42
CA LEU A 168 9.69 19.26 -13.39
C LEU A 168 10.09 18.35 -12.22
N GLU A 169 9.41 18.53 -11.09
CA GLU A 169 9.55 17.72 -9.88
C GLU A 169 9.36 16.21 -10.12
N SER A 170 10.01 15.39 -9.30
CA SER A 170 9.80 13.94 -9.27
C SER A 170 8.39 13.55 -8.81
N GLY A 171 7.97 12.34 -9.19
CA GLY A 171 6.67 11.75 -8.87
C GLY A 171 6.26 11.89 -7.39
N PRO A 172 4.98 12.17 -7.10
CA PRO A 172 4.51 12.45 -5.74
C PRO A 172 4.69 11.25 -4.80
N LEU A 173 4.65 10.02 -5.33
CA LEU A 173 4.86 8.77 -4.57
C LEU A 173 6.20 8.08 -4.95
N PHE A 174 7.21 8.83 -5.38
CA PHE A 174 8.58 8.36 -5.66
C PHE A 174 9.07 7.33 -4.63
N GLY A 175 9.30 6.09 -5.08
CA GLY A 175 9.75 4.97 -4.23
C GLY A 175 8.65 4.25 -3.44
N VAL A 176 7.35 4.37 -3.79
CA VAL A 176 6.26 3.56 -3.21
C VAL A 176 6.34 2.08 -3.59
N GLN A 177 7.09 1.74 -4.65
CA GLN A 177 7.39 0.37 -5.08
C GLN A 177 7.93 -0.46 -3.92
N PHE A 178 8.78 0.13 -3.08
CA PHE A 178 9.38 -0.50 -1.90
C PHE A 178 8.47 -0.49 -0.66
N SER A 179 7.17 -0.70 -0.85
CA SER A 179 6.16 -0.87 0.20
C SER A 179 5.38 -2.19 0.02
N GLN A 180 4.61 -2.61 1.04
CA GLN A 180 3.90 -3.89 1.05
C GLN A 180 4.85 -5.09 0.86
N LEU A 181 6.08 -4.93 1.33
CA LEU A 181 7.22 -5.79 1.05
C LEU A 181 7.03 -7.21 1.62
N PRO A 182 7.61 -8.25 0.98
CA PRO A 182 7.43 -9.64 1.39
C PRO A 182 7.95 -9.99 2.80
N CYS A 183 8.80 -9.11 3.32
CA CYS A 183 9.46 -9.17 4.60
C CYS A 183 8.78 -8.33 5.71
N SER A 184 7.77 -7.50 5.38
CA SER A 184 7.15 -6.55 6.32
C SER A 184 6.57 -7.25 7.55
N ASP A 185 6.71 -6.64 8.72
CA ASP A 185 6.10 -7.09 9.98
C ASP A 185 4.61 -6.72 10.11
N LEU A 186 4.10 -5.83 9.25
CA LEU A 186 2.69 -5.52 9.12
C LEU A 186 1.97 -6.42 8.10
N SER A 187 2.64 -6.78 7.00
CA SER A 187 2.01 -7.57 5.94
C SER A 187 1.83 -9.04 6.35
N ALA A 188 0.59 -9.54 6.27
CA ALA A 188 0.29 -10.93 6.58
C ALA A 188 0.80 -11.86 5.48
N ARG A 189 1.37 -13.01 5.87
CA ARG A 189 1.81 -14.06 4.94
C ARG A 189 0.63 -14.97 4.54
N PHE A 190 0.83 -15.78 3.50
CA PHE A 190 -0.05 -16.92 3.24
C PHE A 190 0.17 -17.98 4.33
N GLY A 191 -0.90 -18.61 4.81
CA GLY A 191 -0.88 -19.51 5.98
C GLY A 191 -1.53 -20.85 5.71
N ALA A 192 -1.45 -21.76 6.70
CA ALA A 192 -2.14 -23.05 6.64
C ALA A 192 -3.67 -22.86 6.55
N ALA A 193 -4.35 -23.81 5.90
CA ALA A 193 -5.75 -23.68 5.52
C ALA A 193 -6.70 -23.45 6.71
N GLY A 194 -7.56 -22.43 6.57
CA GLY A 194 -8.54 -22.00 7.57
C GLY A 194 -8.85 -20.50 7.45
N PRO A 195 -9.72 -19.94 8.30
CA PRO A 195 -10.07 -18.50 8.24
C PRO A 195 -8.84 -17.59 8.34
N ALA A 196 -7.83 -17.98 9.11
CA ALA A 196 -6.59 -17.21 9.28
C ALA A 196 -5.75 -17.07 7.99
N ALA A 197 -5.94 -17.96 7.00
CA ALA A 197 -5.24 -17.89 5.73
C ALA A 197 -5.58 -16.63 4.92
N LEU A 198 -6.78 -16.05 5.11
CA LEU A 198 -7.33 -14.97 4.29
C LEU A 198 -7.27 -13.57 4.96
N ILE A 199 -6.71 -13.48 6.17
CA ILE A 199 -6.46 -12.21 6.89
C ILE A 199 -5.42 -11.39 6.13
N GLY A 200 -5.78 -10.16 5.73
CA GLY A 200 -4.85 -9.20 5.14
C GLY A 200 -4.47 -8.02 6.06
N PRO A 201 -3.86 -6.95 5.50
CA PRO A 201 -3.32 -6.88 4.15
C PRO A 201 -2.26 -7.96 3.93
N LYS A 202 -2.31 -8.65 2.79
CA LYS A 202 -1.23 -9.55 2.37
C LYS A 202 -0.03 -8.77 1.84
N ARG A 203 1.14 -9.40 1.95
CA ARG A 203 2.37 -8.97 1.27
C ARG A 203 2.27 -9.12 -0.25
N SER A 204 3.04 -8.32 -0.98
CA SER A 204 3.38 -8.57 -2.39
C SER A 204 4.70 -9.37 -2.50
N PRO A 205 4.98 -10.13 -3.59
CA PRO A 205 6.29 -10.74 -3.82
C PRO A 205 7.41 -9.74 -4.11
N LEU A 206 7.09 -8.61 -4.74
CA LEU A 206 8.06 -7.62 -5.24
C LEU A 206 7.90 -6.22 -4.62
N GLY A 207 6.83 -6.00 -3.84
CA GLY A 207 6.32 -4.66 -3.53
C GLY A 207 5.28 -4.22 -4.57
N LEU A 208 5.14 -2.91 -4.82
CA LEU A 208 4.20 -2.40 -5.85
C LEU A 208 4.85 -2.33 -7.23
N ALA A 209 4.03 -2.50 -8.28
CA ALA A 209 4.45 -2.56 -9.68
C ALA A 209 4.23 -1.23 -10.40
N ALA A 210 5.27 -0.72 -11.08
CA ALA A 210 5.17 0.35 -12.07
C ALA A 210 4.88 -0.20 -13.49
N ASP A 211 4.94 -1.52 -13.66
CA ASP A 211 4.87 -2.19 -14.94
C ASP A 211 3.40 -2.40 -15.39
N PRO A 212 2.97 -2.03 -16.61
CA PRO A 212 1.57 -2.10 -17.07
C PRO A 212 0.92 -3.49 -16.97
N GLY A 213 -0.39 -3.62 -17.18
CA GLY A 213 -1.08 -4.91 -17.05
C GLY A 213 -1.50 -5.30 -15.63
N GLY A 214 -1.56 -4.34 -14.69
CA GLY A 214 -2.23 -4.50 -13.39
C GLY A 214 -3.42 -3.55 -13.24
N LEU A 215 -4.63 -4.10 -13.11
CA LEU A 215 -5.89 -3.33 -13.06
C LEU A 215 -6.76 -3.70 -11.84
N PRO A 216 -7.49 -2.73 -11.25
CA PRO A 216 -8.44 -2.99 -10.19
C PRO A 216 -9.73 -3.65 -10.69
N LEU A 217 -10.36 -4.46 -9.84
CA LEU A 217 -11.63 -5.14 -10.11
C LEU A 217 -12.73 -4.60 -9.21
N TYR A 218 -13.83 -4.14 -9.81
CA TYR A 218 -14.99 -3.56 -9.12
C TYR A 218 -16.26 -4.38 -9.37
N LYS A 219 -17.01 -4.69 -8.31
CA LYS A 219 -18.29 -5.40 -8.39
C LYS A 219 -19.38 -4.51 -7.82
N ASN A 220 -20.45 -4.27 -8.58
CA ASN A 220 -21.52 -3.33 -8.23
C ASN A 220 -21.02 -1.92 -7.84
N GLY A 221 -19.89 -1.48 -8.41
CA GLY A 221 -19.22 -0.21 -8.08
C GLY A 221 -18.33 -0.23 -6.84
N VAL A 222 -18.21 -1.38 -6.15
CA VAL A 222 -17.32 -1.58 -4.99
C VAL A 222 -16.02 -2.24 -5.44
N LEU A 223 -14.86 -1.68 -5.09
CA LEU A 223 -13.57 -2.35 -5.28
C LEU A 223 -13.55 -3.67 -4.51
N VAL A 224 -13.30 -4.79 -5.20
CA VAL A 224 -13.27 -6.15 -4.65
C VAL A 224 -11.94 -6.88 -4.84
N GLY A 225 -11.04 -6.37 -5.68
CA GLY A 225 -9.76 -7.03 -5.96
C GLY A 225 -8.94 -6.39 -7.07
N GLY A 226 -8.06 -7.18 -7.68
CA GLY A 226 -7.26 -6.78 -8.84
C GLY A 226 -6.86 -7.98 -9.71
N ILE A 227 -6.56 -7.70 -10.98
CA ILE A 227 -5.96 -8.63 -11.94
C ILE A 227 -4.55 -8.14 -12.31
N GLY A 228 -3.62 -9.07 -12.51
CA GLY A 228 -2.26 -8.79 -12.98
C GLY A 228 -1.77 -9.85 -13.96
N VAL A 229 -1.04 -9.42 -14.98
CA VAL A 229 -0.58 -10.24 -16.11
C VAL A 229 0.94 -10.15 -16.25
N MET A 230 1.61 -11.26 -16.60
CA MET A 230 2.99 -11.27 -17.09
C MET A 230 3.13 -12.30 -18.21
N GLY A 231 3.70 -11.93 -19.35
CA GLY A 231 3.87 -12.77 -20.53
C GLY A 231 5.04 -12.34 -21.42
N ASP A 232 5.35 -11.05 -21.51
CA ASP A 232 6.42 -10.50 -22.35
C ASP A 232 7.82 -10.78 -21.77
N GLY A 233 7.96 -10.78 -20.44
CA GLY A 233 9.20 -11.07 -19.70
C GLY A 233 10.03 -9.87 -19.27
N VAL A 234 9.57 -8.64 -19.52
CA VAL A 234 10.09 -7.40 -18.92
C VAL A 234 9.37 -7.16 -17.59
N TYR A 235 9.92 -6.31 -16.72
CA TYR A 235 9.19 -5.72 -15.60
C TYR A 235 9.72 -4.32 -15.35
N GLY A 236 9.07 -3.33 -15.99
CA GLY A 236 9.58 -1.98 -16.13
C GLY A 236 8.64 -0.91 -15.59
N SER A 237 8.56 0.16 -16.37
CA SER A 237 7.80 1.37 -16.10
C SER A 237 7.71 2.18 -17.40
N ASP A 238 6.51 2.65 -17.74
CA ASP A 238 6.24 3.70 -18.73
C ASP A 238 7.02 5.00 -18.37
N PRO A 239 7.90 5.50 -19.26
CA PRO A 239 8.68 6.74 -19.07
C PRO A 239 8.19 7.93 -19.93
N ASP A 240 7.13 7.80 -20.74
CA ASP A 240 6.63 8.88 -21.61
C ASP A 240 5.10 8.94 -21.65
N ILE A 241 4.53 10.02 -21.13
CA ILE A 241 3.08 10.23 -21.05
C ILE A 241 2.44 10.70 -22.37
N LEU A 242 3.24 10.92 -23.43
CA LEU A 242 2.82 11.64 -24.64
C LEU A 242 2.39 10.76 -25.83
N ASP A 243 2.83 9.51 -25.88
CA ASP A 243 2.39 8.52 -26.87
C ASP A 243 1.21 7.68 -26.33
N ILE A 244 0.92 6.53 -26.95
CA ILE A 244 -0.07 5.55 -26.48
C ILE A 244 0.50 4.16 -26.81
N ASP A 245 0.71 3.32 -25.80
CA ASP A 245 1.28 1.98 -25.99
C ASP A 245 0.26 0.97 -26.54
N GLU A 246 0.73 0.05 -27.38
CA GLU A 246 0.01 -1.20 -27.69
C GLU A 246 0.49 -2.34 -26.77
N ASP A 247 0.26 -2.20 -25.47
CA ASP A 247 0.67 -3.18 -24.45
C ASP A 247 -0.30 -4.37 -24.37
N ASP A 248 0.15 -5.52 -24.87
CA ASP A 248 -0.62 -6.78 -24.86
C ASP A 248 -1.02 -7.23 -23.44
N GLU A 249 -0.19 -7.02 -22.43
CA GLU A 249 -0.50 -7.42 -21.04
C GLU A 249 -1.60 -6.54 -20.44
N GLU A 250 -1.59 -5.25 -20.76
CA GLU A 250 -2.65 -4.31 -20.38
C GLU A 250 -3.98 -4.62 -21.08
N PHE A 251 -3.96 -5.01 -22.36
CA PHE A 251 -5.16 -5.50 -23.04
C PHE A 251 -5.67 -6.83 -22.46
N ILE A 252 -4.79 -7.77 -22.12
CA ILE A 252 -5.15 -9.05 -21.47
C ILE A 252 -5.78 -8.79 -20.09
N ALA A 253 -5.19 -7.88 -19.30
CA ALA A 253 -5.72 -7.46 -18.02
C ALA A 253 -7.11 -6.81 -18.18
N LEU A 254 -7.25 -5.91 -19.14
CA LEU A 254 -8.50 -5.20 -19.44
C LEU A 254 -9.61 -6.16 -19.90
N ALA A 255 -9.29 -7.14 -20.74
CA ALA A 255 -10.24 -8.19 -21.11
C ALA A 255 -10.73 -8.96 -19.87
N GLY A 256 -9.83 -9.24 -18.92
CA GLY A 256 -10.14 -9.85 -17.62
C GLY A 256 -11.07 -9.01 -16.74
N THR A 257 -11.05 -7.67 -16.83
CA THR A 257 -11.97 -6.80 -16.06
C THR A 257 -13.40 -6.76 -16.60
N ARG A 258 -13.73 -7.48 -17.68
CA ARG A 258 -15.09 -7.44 -18.28
C ARG A 258 -16.17 -7.96 -17.32
N GLY A 259 -17.15 -7.11 -17.01
CA GLY A 259 -18.16 -7.32 -15.96
C GLY A 259 -17.71 -6.94 -14.55
N PHE A 260 -16.48 -6.45 -14.41
CA PHE A 260 -15.82 -6.02 -13.17
C PHE A 260 -15.10 -4.66 -13.33
N GLU A 261 -15.56 -3.83 -14.27
CA GLU A 261 -14.87 -2.62 -14.72
C GLU A 261 -14.88 -1.51 -13.65
N ALA A 262 -13.76 -0.78 -13.55
CA ALA A 262 -13.68 0.42 -12.72
C ALA A 262 -14.70 1.49 -13.17
N PRO A 263 -15.44 2.15 -12.25
CA PRO A 263 -16.35 3.23 -12.62
C PRO A 263 -15.59 4.41 -13.27
N SER A 264 -15.92 4.74 -14.51
CA SER A 264 -15.25 5.79 -15.32
C SER A 264 -15.40 7.22 -14.80
N THR A 265 -16.06 7.41 -13.66
CA THR A 265 -16.12 8.67 -12.90
C THR A 265 -15.00 8.82 -11.87
N ILE A 266 -14.32 7.71 -11.50
CA ILE A 266 -13.27 7.64 -10.48
C ILE A 266 -11.92 7.12 -11.01
N THR A 267 -11.83 6.72 -12.28
CA THR A 267 -10.58 6.34 -12.95
C THR A 267 -9.56 7.48 -12.96
N ALA A 268 -8.27 7.14 -13.06
CA ALA A 268 -7.15 8.07 -12.90
C ALA A 268 -7.25 9.32 -13.80
N ASP A 269 -7.78 9.19 -15.02
CA ASP A 269 -8.04 10.26 -15.99
C ASP A 269 -9.08 11.31 -15.52
N ARG A 270 -9.72 11.08 -14.37
CA ARG A 270 -10.64 12.00 -13.68
C ARG A 270 -10.02 12.65 -12.45
N ILE A 271 -8.78 12.34 -12.11
CA ILE A 271 -8.04 12.84 -10.95
C ILE A 271 -6.82 13.62 -11.45
N ALA A 272 -6.55 14.77 -10.83
CA ALA A 272 -5.42 15.61 -11.15
C ALA A 272 -4.52 15.81 -9.93
N VAL A 273 -3.20 15.79 -10.17
CA VAL A 273 -2.15 16.10 -9.21
C VAL A 273 -1.28 17.17 -9.86
N ASP A 274 -1.06 18.28 -9.17
CA ASP A 274 -0.24 19.42 -9.64
C ASP A 274 -0.61 19.91 -11.06
N GLY A 275 -1.92 19.90 -11.36
CA GLY A 275 -2.49 20.30 -12.65
C GLY A 275 -2.53 19.20 -13.72
N THR A 276 -1.76 18.13 -13.52
CA THR A 276 -1.64 16.98 -14.45
C THR A 276 -2.70 15.93 -14.16
N THR A 277 -3.47 15.50 -15.17
CA THR A 277 -4.37 14.34 -15.08
C THR A 277 -3.59 13.03 -15.09
N LEU A 278 -4.00 12.07 -14.26
CA LEU A 278 -3.33 10.78 -14.17
C LEU A 278 -3.75 9.80 -15.29
N ARG A 279 -2.85 8.91 -15.70
CA ARG A 279 -3.05 7.89 -16.76
C ARG A 279 -3.63 6.61 -16.14
N PHE A 280 -4.78 6.15 -16.63
CA PHE A 280 -5.43 4.93 -16.11
C PHE A 280 -5.07 3.67 -16.90
N SER A 281 -5.19 3.71 -18.22
CA SER A 281 -4.87 2.61 -19.14
C SER A 281 -4.82 3.19 -20.55
N ASP A 282 -3.95 2.64 -21.38
CA ASP A 282 -3.88 2.90 -22.82
C ASP A 282 -4.66 1.84 -23.60
N ALA A 283 -4.65 0.60 -23.11
CA ALA A 283 -5.58 -0.42 -23.51
C ALA A 283 -7.02 0.09 -23.35
N THR A 284 -7.82 -0.08 -24.42
CA THR A 284 -9.25 0.20 -24.41
C THR A 284 -10.03 -0.99 -24.97
N PHE A 285 -11.30 -1.15 -24.58
CA PHE A 285 -12.16 -2.22 -25.09
C PHE A 285 -12.38 -2.19 -26.61
N ALA A 286 -11.95 -1.14 -27.31
CA ALA A 286 -11.94 -1.08 -28.78
C ALA A 286 -10.78 -1.88 -29.42
N GLY A 287 -9.66 -2.04 -28.71
CA GLY A 287 -8.52 -2.87 -29.14
C GLY A 287 -8.56 -4.30 -28.61
N VAL A 288 -9.44 -4.61 -27.64
CA VAL A 288 -9.64 -5.97 -27.11
C VAL A 288 -10.23 -6.87 -28.20
N MET A 289 -9.50 -7.91 -28.59
CA MET A 289 -9.79 -8.79 -29.73
C MET A 289 -10.94 -9.77 -29.46
N THR A 290 -11.27 -10.00 -28.19
CA THR A 290 -12.26 -11.01 -27.77
C THR A 290 -13.59 -10.42 -27.28
N SER A 291 -14.67 -11.21 -27.44
CA SER A 291 -16.02 -10.87 -26.95
C SER A 291 -16.30 -11.35 -25.51
N GLY A 292 -15.40 -12.16 -24.93
CA GLY A 292 -15.58 -12.78 -23.60
C GLY A 292 -16.63 -13.90 -23.58
N GLY A 293 -16.96 -14.39 -22.39
CA GLY A 293 -18.03 -15.38 -22.18
C GLY A 293 -17.63 -16.84 -22.46
N ALA A 294 -16.35 -17.12 -22.73
CA ALA A 294 -15.81 -18.47 -22.70
C ALA A 294 -15.83 -19.05 -21.28
N SER A 295 -15.87 -20.38 -21.15
CA SER A 295 -15.84 -21.05 -19.84
C SER A 295 -14.41 -21.31 -19.38
N PHE A 296 -14.09 -21.05 -18.12
CA PHE A 296 -12.79 -21.43 -17.55
C PHE A 296 -12.48 -22.94 -17.72
N ALA A 297 -13.52 -23.78 -17.72
CA ALA A 297 -13.40 -25.22 -17.91
C ALA A 297 -12.94 -25.64 -19.32
N SER A 298 -13.00 -24.77 -20.34
CA SER A 298 -12.39 -25.04 -21.66
C SER A 298 -10.91 -24.67 -21.76
N PHE A 299 -10.34 -24.01 -20.74
CA PHE A 299 -8.95 -23.56 -20.70
C PHE A 299 -8.06 -24.31 -19.70
N ASN A 300 -8.60 -24.71 -18.55
CA ASN A 300 -7.83 -25.40 -17.52
C ASN A 300 -7.52 -26.86 -17.93
N GLY A 301 -6.22 -27.17 -18.05
CA GLY A 301 -5.71 -28.43 -18.58
C GLY A 301 -5.48 -28.44 -20.11
N SER A 302 -5.87 -27.38 -20.84
CA SER A 302 -5.80 -27.31 -22.31
C SER A 302 -4.98 -26.11 -22.81
N ALA A 303 -5.31 -24.91 -22.34
CA ALA A 303 -4.58 -23.67 -22.64
C ALA A 303 -3.49 -23.36 -21.59
N GLY A 304 -3.55 -24.01 -20.44
CA GLY A 304 -2.67 -23.80 -19.30
C GLY A 304 -3.18 -24.54 -18.06
N ASN A 305 -2.62 -24.24 -16.89
CA ASN A 305 -3.06 -24.82 -15.62
C ASN A 305 -3.06 -23.76 -14.50
N LEU A 306 -3.89 -23.99 -13.47
CA LEU A 306 -3.70 -23.34 -12.18
C LEU A 306 -2.38 -23.80 -11.55
N VAL A 307 -1.62 -22.87 -10.99
CA VAL A 307 -0.30 -23.13 -10.38
C VAL A 307 -0.25 -22.70 -8.93
N ALA A 308 0.53 -23.41 -8.12
CA ALA A 308 0.85 -23.00 -6.76
C ALA A 308 2.05 -22.05 -6.77
N VAL A 309 2.04 -21.06 -5.88
CA VAL A 309 3.14 -20.09 -5.72
C VAL A 309 3.57 -20.11 -4.27
N ILE A 310 4.84 -20.44 -4.03
CA ILE A 310 5.36 -20.74 -2.68
C ILE A 310 5.18 -19.52 -1.77
N GLY A 311 4.38 -19.68 -0.71
CA GLY A 311 4.07 -18.62 0.24
C GLY A 311 3.06 -17.56 -0.22
N TYR A 312 2.29 -17.83 -1.29
CA TYR A 312 1.23 -16.96 -1.84
C TYR A 312 -0.07 -17.68 -2.21
N ALA A 313 0.00 -18.82 -2.93
CA ALA A 313 -1.17 -19.46 -3.52
C ALA A 313 -1.04 -20.99 -3.64
N ASN A 314 -2.17 -21.68 -3.61
CA ASN A 314 -2.28 -23.09 -4.01
C ASN A 314 -2.73 -23.18 -5.48
N ALA A 315 -2.55 -24.33 -6.13
CA ALA A 315 -3.02 -24.62 -7.49
C ALA A 315 -4.55 -24.84 -7.56
N ALA A 316 -5.33 -23.86 -7.09
CA ALA A 316 -6.78 -23.91 -6.98
C ALA A 316 -7.39 -22.50 -7.09
N ILE A 317 -8.68 -22.41 -7.40
CA ILE A 317 -9.44 -21.15 -7.30
C ILE A 317 -10.09 -21.07 -5.92
N THR A 318 -9.89 -19.95 -5.23
CA THR A 318 -10.47 -19.64 -3.92
C THR A 318 -11.42 -18.44 -4.04
N ALA A 319 -12.48 -18.38 -3.23
CA ALA A 319 -13.30 -17.17 -3.13
C ALA A 319 -12.59 -16.10 -2.28
N GLY A 320 -12.72 -14.83 -2.68
CA GLY A 320 -12.22 -13.69 -1.91
C GLY A 320 -13.10 -13.38 -0.70
N VAL A 321 -12.53 -12.69 0.28
CA VAL A 321 -13.25 -12.30 1.51
C VAL A 321 -13.90 -10.93 1.39
N VAL A 322 -15.01 -10.74 2.10
CA VAL A 322 -15.71 -9.45 2.19
C VAL A 322 -14.86 -8.47 2.99
N TYR A 323 -14.43 -7.37 2.35
CA TYR A 323 -13.70 -6.29 3.00
C TYR A 323 -14.52 -5.65 4.12
N GLY A 324 -13.86 -5.28 5.22
CA GLY A 324 -14.52 -4.72 6.40
C GLY A 324 -15.02 -5.77 7.40
N SER A 325 -14.77 -7.06 7.14
CA SER A 325 -15.09 -8.17 8.03
C SER A 325 -13.85 -8.73 8.73
N GLU A 326 -14.07 -9.46 9.83
CA GLU A 326 -13.04 -10.23 10.54
C GLU A 326 -12.18 -11.08 9.59
N ALA A 327 -12.82 -11.76 8.64
CA ALA A 327 -12.17 -12.64 7.68
C ALA A 327 -11.22 -11.90 6.71
N SER A 328 -11.38 -10.58 6.52
CA SER A 328 -10.47 -9.77 5.70
C SER A 328 -9.28 -9.19 6.49
N GLY A 329 -9.22 -9.39 7.81
CA GLY A 329 -8.19 -8.79 8.66
C GLY A 329 -8.33 -7.27 8.84
N ILE A 330 -9.43 -6.67 8.39
CA ILE A 330 -9.72 -5.24 8.49
C ILE A 330 -11.21 -5.08 8.80
N ARG A 331 -11.56 -4.43 9.92
CA ARG A 331 -12.97 -4.19 10.30
C ARG A 331 -13.18 -2.83 10.97
N ALA A 332 -14.44 -2.41 11.09
CA ALA A 332 -14.82 -1.31 11.98
C ALA A 332 -14.38 -1.59 13.43
N SER A 333 -13.88 -0.57 14.12
CA SER A 333 -13.51 -0.64 15.54
C SER A 333 -14.74 -0.75 16.44
N THR A 334 -14.57 -1.36 17.60
CA THR A 334 -15.53 -1.30 18.69
C THR A 334 -15.29 -0.04 19.53
N PRO A 335 -16.32 0.49 20.24
CA PRO A 335 -16.17 1.65 21.12
C PRO A 335 -15.17 1.49 22.29
N ALA A 336 -14.65 0.28 22.52
CA ALA A 336 -13.61 0.00 23.51
C ALA A 336 -12.18 0.08 22.92
N GLU A 337 -12.03 -0.13 21.61
CA GLU A 337 -10.75 -0.04 20.91
C GLU A 337 -10.44 1.41 20.51
N PHE A 338 -11.44 2.12 19.99
CA PHE A 338 -11.31 3.51 19.56
C PHE A 338 -12.61 4.30 19.80
N SER A 339 -12.48 5.61 20.03
CA SER A 339 -13.61 6.48 20.38
C SER A 339 -14.42 6.96 19.17
N ASN A 340 -13.75 7.23 18.04
CA ASN A 340 -14.43 7.55 16.79
C ASN A 340 -14.94 6.27 16.11
N ARG A 341 -16.27 6.18 15.93
CA ARG A 341 -16.94 5.00 15.36
C ARG A 341 -16.61 4.76 13.88
N ASP A 342 -16.18 5.77 13.14
CA ASP A 342 -15.77 5.62 11.75
C ASP A 342 -14.40 4.94 11.59
N ALA A 343 -13.65 4.76 12.68
CA ALA A 343 -12.32 4.15 12.62
C ALA A 343 -12.40 2.65 12.36
N PHE A 344 -11.61 2.19 11.39
CA PHE A 344 -11.33 0.79 11.09
C PHE A 344 -9.96 0.42 11.66
N ILE A 345 -9.80 -0.85 12.05
CA ILE A 345 -8.57 -1.42 12.63
C ILE A 345 -8.15 -2.67 11.88
N LEU A 346 -6.90 -3.08 12.08
CA LEU A 346 -6.40 -4.38 11.60
C LEU A 346 -6.70 -5.45 12.65
N THR A 347 -7.33 -6.56 12.25
CA THR A 347 -7.72 -7.64 13.17
C THR A 347 -7.06 -8.98 12.82
N ASP A 348 -6.92 -9.85 13.81
CA ASP A 348 -6.42 -11.21 13.68
C ASP A 348 -7.49 -12.23 13.25
N GLY A 349 -8.68 -11.75 12.86
CA GLY A 349 -9.80 -12.58 12.40
C GLY A 349 -10.44 -13.45 13.49
N SER A 350 -9.98 -13.33 14.74
CA SER A 350 -10.57 -13.93 15.92
C SER A 350 -11.31 -12.92 16.80
N GLY A 351 -11.40 -11.67 16.35
CA GLY A 351 -12.00 -10.55 17.08
C GLY A 351 -11.00 -9.55 17.66
N ALA A 352 -9.70 -9.88 17.77
CA ALA A 352 -8.73 -9.00 18.41
C ALA A 352 -8.08 -8.02 17.41
N ASN A 353 -7.82 -6.79 17.86
CA ASN A 353 -7.01 -5.82 17.12
C ASN A 353 -5.52 -6.25 17.17
N ARG A 354 -4.86 -6.30 16.02
CA ARG A 354 -3.44 -6.66 15.86
C ARG A 354 -2.48 -5.58 16.38
N TYR A 355 -2.91 -4.32 16.35
CA TYR A 355 -2.12 -3.15 16.75
C TYR A 355 -2.98 -2.21 17.64
N PRO A 356 -3.38 -2.68 18.84
CA PRO A 356 -4.22 -1.92 19.75
C PRO A 356 -3.45 -0.73 20.35
N VAL A 357 -4.17 0.32 20.69
CA VAL A 357 -3.58 1.55 21.26
C VAL A 357 -2.94 1.25 22.62
N ARG A 358 -1.61 1.40 22.71
CA ARG A 358 -0.78 1.03 23.88
C ARG A 358 0.30 2.06 24.19
N ALA A 359 0.97 1.89 25.33
CA ALA A 359 2.14 2.68 25.71
C ALA A 359 3.41 2.22 24.97
N GLY A 360 4.40 3.12 24.89
CA GLY A 360 5.75 2.88 24.39
C GLY A 360 6.47 1.75 25.13
N THR A 361 7.29 1.02 24.38
CA THR A 361 8.08 -0.12 24.86
C THR A 361 9.58 0.20 25.03
N ASP A 362 9.97 1.42 24.69
CA ASP A 362 11.34 1.94 24.63
C ASP A 362 11.86 2.53 25.95
N GLY A 363 11.31 2.13 27.10
CA GLY A 363 11.68 2.63 28.44
C GLY A 363 13.14 2.39 28.86
N ALA A 364 13.90 1.57 28.11
CA ALA A 364 15.35 1.39 28.27
C ALA A 364 16.19 2.45 27.51
N SER A 365 15.57 3.24 26.63
CA SER A 365 16.19 4.30 25.84
C SER A 365 15.58 5.68 26.09
N VAL A 366 14.30 5.73 26.46
CA VAL A 366 13.55 6.97 26.73
C VAL A 366 13.08 6.95 28.19
N ALA A 367 13.53 7.93 28.99
CA ALA A 367 13.23 7.98 30.42
C ALA A 367 11.75 8.21 30.77
N ALA A 368 10.97 8.73 29.81
CA ALA A 368 9.52 8.88 29.91
C ALA A 368 8.87 8.62 28.55
N PRO A 369 8.62 7.35 28.18
CA PRO A 369 7.99 6.95 26.91
C PRO A 369 6.62 7.60 26.69
N LEU A 370 6.06 7.42 25.49
CA LEU A 370 4.64 7.70 25.23
C LEU A 370 3.76 6.80 26.10
N THR A 371 2.91 7.39 26.94
CA THR A 371 1.86 6.65 27.67
C THR A 371 0.74 6.21 26.73
N ALA A 372 -0.06 5.22 27.13
CA ALA A 372 -1.24 4.81 26.35
C ALA A 372 -2.30 5.92 26.19
N ALA A 373 -2.30 6.92 27.08
CA ALA A 373 -3.14 8.11 26.97
C ALA A 373 -2.59 9.10 25.92
N GLU A 374 -1.27 9.31 25.90
CA GLU A 374 -0.58 10.10 24.86
C GLU A 374 -0.75 9.45 23.48
N ALA A 375 -0.54 8.13 23.37
CA ALA A 375 -0.76 7.39 22.14
C ALA A 375 -2.21 7.47 21.62
N ARG A 376 -3.20 7.38 22.53
CA ARG A 376 -4.61 7.55 22.17
C ARG A 376 -4.92 8.97 21.70
N ALA A 377 -4.44 10.00 22.40
CA ALA A 377 -4.67 11.39 22.02
C ALA A 377 -4.10 11.68 20.62
N VAL A 378 -2.86 11.26 20.32
CA VAL A 378 -2.24 11.46 18.99
C VAL A 378 -3.06 10.82 17.87
N LEU A 379 -3.51 9.58 18.06
CA LEU A 379 -4.31 8.88 17.05
C LEU A 379 -5.73 9.47 16.91
N GLU A 380 -6.38 9.86 18.00
CA GLU A 380 -7.71 10.48 17.99
C GLU A 380 -7.71 11.85 17.31
N GLU A 381 -6.74 12.72 17.64
CA GLU A 381 -6.65 14.05 17.05
C GLU A 381 -6.24 14.00 15.57
N ALA A 382 -5.34 13.09 15.18
CA ALA A 382 -5.03 12.85 13.77
C ALA A 382 -6.27 12.35 13.00
N PHE A 383 -7.05 11.43 13.58
CA PHE A 383 -8.31 10.97 12.98
C PHE A 383 -9.34 12.11 12.88
N ALA A 384 -9.39 13.03 13.84
CA ALA A 384 -10.24 14.22 13.79
C ALA A 384 -9.81 15.20 12.69
N VAL A 385 -8.50 15.44 12.49
CA VAL A 385 -7.98 16.26 11.38
C VAL A 385 -8.31 15.62 10.03
N MET A 386 -8.06 14.32 9.87
CA MET A 386 -8.45 13.54 8.69
C MET A 386 -9.96 13.66 8.40
N SER A 387 -10.80 13.51 9.44
CA SER A 387 -12.25 13.59 9.32
C SER A 387 -12.74 14.95 8.80
N ARG A 388 -11.94 16.01 8.95
CA ARG A 388 -12.22 17.36 8.43
C ARG A 388 -11.58 17.63 7.07
N ALA A 389 -10.53 16.91 6.72
CA ALA A 389 -9.67 17.19 5.57
C ALA A 389 -10.34 16.91 4.21
N ARG A 390 -10.05 17.77 3.23
CA ARG A 390 -10.42 17.63 1.82
C ARG A 390 -9.44 16.70 1.12
N ALA A 391 -9.95 15.66 0.48
CA ALA A 391 -9.16 14.76 -0.35
C ALA A 391 -8.59 15.46 -1.59
N GLN A 392 -7.37 15.12 -1.98
CA GLN A 392 -6.79 15.48 -3.28
C GLN A 392 -7.20 14.47 -4.35
N ILE A 393 -7.00 13.18 -4.07
CA ILE A 393 -7.01 12.13 -5.09
C ILE A 393 -8.34 11.36 -5.16
N ARG A 394 -9.46 11.97 -4.74
CA ARG A 394 -10.75 11.27 -4.63
C ARG A 394 -11.89 11.99 -5.37
N ARG A 395 -12.82 11.18 -5.89
CA ARG A 395 -14.01 11.59 -6.63
C ARG A 395 -15.27 11.09 -5.89
N PRO A 396 -16.38 11.86 -5.82
CA PRO A 396 -16.51 13.24 -6.28
C PRO A 396 -15.56 14.19 -5.52
N LEU A 397 -15.30 15.36 -6.11
CA LEU A 397 -14.56 16.42 -5.43
C LEU A 397 -15.25 16.80 -4.11
N ASP A 398 -14.50 17.39 -3.20
CA ASP A 398 -14.94 17.73 -1.83
C ASP A 398 -15.31 16.52 -0.95
N SER A 399 -14.85 15.33 -1.35
CA SER A 399 -14.81 14.14 -0.48
C SER A 399 -13.84 14.32 0.69
N ARG A 400 -14.11 13.61 1.80
CA ARG A 400 -13.18 13.52 2.94
C ARG A 400 -11.95 12.71 2.57
N ALA A 401 -10.78 13.15 3.03
CA ALA A 401 -9.54 12.39 2.94
C ALA A 401 -9.68 11.02 3.63
N GLN A 402 -9.06 9.99 3.06
CA GLN A 402 -9.15 8.62 3.56
C GLN A 402 -7.76 7.97 3.66
N VAL A 403 -7.23 7.89 4.89
CA VAL A 403 -5.84 7.47 5.16
C VAL A 403 -5.78 6.39 6.26
N THR A 404 -4.65 5.69 6.31
CA THR A 404 -4.20 4.96 7.51
C THR A 404 -3.27 5.86 8.32
N ILE A 405 -3.38 5.79 9.64
CA ILE A 405 -2.61 6.54 10.63
C ILE A 405 -1.90 5.51 11.52
N SER A 406 -0.57 5.57 11.56
CA SER A 406 0.29 4.67 12.33
C SER A 406 1.14 5.46 13.31
N LEU A 407 1.26 4.96 14.54
CA LEU A 407 2.08 5.55 15.61
C LEU A 407 3.14 4.55 16.08
N VAL A 408 4.38 5.01 16.27
CA VAL A 408 5.49 4.20 16.81
C VAL A 408 6.23 4.88 17.96
N ASP A 409 6.89 4.10 18.81
CA ASP A 409 7.91 4.57 19.75
C ASP A 409 9.30 4.72 19.08
N THR A 410 10.33 5.11 19.84
CA THR A 410 11.69 5.30 19.28
C THR A 410 12.37 3.98 18.87
N HIS A 411 11.84 2.83 19.27
CA HIS A 411 12.28 1.51 18.83
C HIS A 411 11.58 1.07 17.53
N GLY A 412 10.68 1.88 16.97
CA GLY A 412 9.86 1.52 15.81
C GLY A 412 8.75 0.53 16.17
N ALA A 413 8.45 0.33 17.45
CA ALA A 413 7.40 -0.57 17.90
C ALA A 413 6.03 0.11 17.70
N VAL A 414 5.09 -0.61 17.09
CA VAL A 414 3.76 -0.07 16.80
C VAL A 414 3.00 0.20 18.10
N LEU A 415 2.55 1.44 18.32
CA LEU A 415 1.75 1.86 19.48
C LEU A 415 0.26 1.94 19.17
N GLY A 416 -0.11 1.94 17.90
CA GLY A 416 -1.48 1.79 17.41
C GLY A 416 -1.58 2.08 15.92
N ILE A 417 -2.53 1.44 15.25
CA ILE A 417 -2.89 1.73 13.85
C ILE A 417 -4.41 1.87 13.75
N VAL A 418 -4.86 2.96 13.13
CA VAL A 418 -6.27 3.22 12.80
C VAL A 418 -6.36 3.73 11.36
N ARG A 419 -7.46 3.43 10.66
CA ARG A 419 -7.70 3.91 9.29
C ARG A 419 -9.15 4.31 9.08
N SER A 420 -9.41 5.17 8.11
CA SER A 420 -10.79 5.43 7.66
C SER A 420 -11.34 4.23 6.84
N PRO A 421 -12.66 4.09 6.68
CA PRO A 421 -13.26 2.85 6.15
C PRO A 421 -12.83 2.44 4.75
N ASP A 422 -12.48 3.40 3.88
CA ASP A 422 -12.13 3.20 2.47
C ASP A 422 -10.75 3.81 2.11
N ALA A 423 -9.85 3.89 3.09
CA ALA A 423 -8.45 4.23 2.83
C ALA A 423 -7.79 3.17 1.92
N PRO A 424 -7.09 3.56 0.84
CA PRO A 424 -6.31 2.64 0.01
C PRO A 424 -5.39 1.75 0.85
N ILE A 425 -5.22 0.49 0.46
CA ILE A 425 -4.61 -0.52 1.34
C ILE A 425 -3.08 -0.40 1.37
N PHE A 426 -2.45 0.13 0.31
CA PHE A 426 -1.01 0.44 0.30
C PHE A 426 -0.60 1.40 1.42
N GLY A 427 -1.48 2.34 1.79
CA GLY A 427 -1.26 3.29 2.88
C GLY A 427 -1.06 2.63 4.25
N THR A 428 -1.38 1.35 4.38
CA THR A 428 -1.29 0.61 5.64
C THR A 428 0.17 0.30 6.02
N ASP A 429 0.94 -0.32 5.13
CA ASP A 429 2.38 -0.55 5.37
C ASP A 429 3.16 0.77 5.25
N VAL A 430 2.81 1.61 4.26
CA VAL A 430 3.45 2.92 4.02
C VAL A 430 3.32 3.86 5.23
N SER A 431 2.15 4.00 5.85
CA SER A 431 2.02 4.88 7.04
C SER A 431 2.93 4.44 8.19
N LEU A 432 3.21 3.14 8.31
CA LEU A 432 4.14 2.59 9.30
C LEU A 432 5.62 2.76 8.87
N GLN A 433 5.95 2.57 7.59
CA GLN A 433 7.28 2.89 7.06
C GLN A 433 7.62 4.37 7.29
N LYS A 434 6.67 5.26 6.97
CA LYS A 434 6.76 6.71 7.22
C LYS A 434 6.98 7.04 8.69
N ALA A 435 6.14 6.52 9.59
CA ALA A 435 6.29 6.71 11.04
C ALA A 435 7.69 6.27 11.54
N ARG A 436 8.15 5.10 11.10
CA ARG A 436 9.49 4.58 11.45
C ARG A 436 10.62 5.40 10.87
N THR A 437 10.44 5.97 9.67
CA THR A 437 11.44 6.83 9.02
C THR A 437 11.66 8.11 9.84
N ALA A 438 10.60 8.84 10.18
CA ALA A 438 10.70 10.03 11.04
C ALA A 438 11.30 9.72 12.43
N ALA A 439 10.89 8.61 13.07
CA ALA A 439 11.47 8.18 14.35
C ALA A 439 12.96 7.79 14.23
N PHE A 440 13.36 7.14 13.14
CA PHE A 440 14.72 6.69 12.94
C PHE A 440 15.67 7.85 12.65
N PHE A 441 15.42 8.65 11.61
CA PHE A 441 16.35 9.71 11.19
C PHE A 441 16.44 10.87 12.19
N SER A 442 15.41 11.09 13.02
CA SER A 442 15.44 12.02 14.15
C SER A 442 16.13 11.45 15.41
N GLY A 443 16.54 10.18 15.39
CA GLY A 443 17.14 9.49 16.53
C GLY A 443 18.65 9.75 16.68
N ALA A 444 19.14 9.71 17.92
CA ALA A 444 20.57 9.86 18.23
C ALA A 444 21.44 8.73 17.66
N GLN A 445 20.82 7.58 17.39
CA GLN A 445 21.45 6.32 17.01
C GLN A 445 21.54 6.07 15.50
N ALA A 446 20.89 6.88 14.66
CA ALA A 446 20.73 6.58 13.22
C ALA A 446 22.06 6.41 12.48
N ALA A 447 23.01 7.34 12.69
CA ALA A 447 24.36 7.22 12.15
C ALA A 447 25.05 5.91 12.57
N THR A 448 24.93 5.53 13.84
CA THR A 448 25.58 4.34 14.40
C THR A 448 24.95 3.04 13.89
N GLU A 449 23.62 2.94 13.87
CA GLU A 449 22.91 1.75 13.39
C GLU A 449 23.10 1.54 11.87
N LEU A 450 23.15 2.62 11.07
CA LEU A 450 23.51 2.55 9.65
C LEU A 450 24.99 2.16 9.44
N SER A 451 25.92 2.77 10.19
CA SER A 451 27.37 2.49 10.05
C SER A 451 27.75 1.08 10.52
N ALA A 452 26.92 0.47 11.37
CA ALA A 452 27.06 -0.91 11.85
C ALA A 452 26.36 -1.95 10.96
N ASN A 453 25.75 -1.55 9.84
CA ASN A 453 25.13 -2.49 8.91
C ASN A 453 26.20 -3.33 8.21
N ALA A 454 25.93 -4.63 8.00
CA ALA A 454 26.83 -5.54 7.30
C ALA A 454 26.98 -5.21 5.79
N SER A 455 26.02 -4.46 5.21
CA SER A 455 26.17 -3.88 3.88
C SER A 455 27.01 -2.61 3.94
N ALA A 456 28.22 -2.68 3.36
CA ALA A 456 29.11 -1.52 3.22
C ALA A 456 28.48 -0.37 2.41
N ASP A 457 27.56 -0.68 1.49
CA ASP A 457 26.77 0.30 0.75
C ASP A 457 25.79 1.06 1.67
N VAL A 458 25.04 0.35 2.52
CA VAL A 458 24.17 0.99 3.55
C VAL A 458 24.98 1.87 4.50
N ALA A 459 26.18 1.42 4.90
CA ALA A 459 27.07 2.20 5.76
C ALA A 459 27.62 3.47 5.06
N ALA A 460 27.81 3.46 3.74
CA ALA A 460 28.34 4.58 2.97
C ALA A 460 27.40 5.81 2.91
N PHE A 461 26.10 5.63 3.13
CA PHE A 461 25.14 6.74 3.18
C PHE A 461 25.39 7.70 4.38
N VAL A 462 26.00 7.23 5.48
CA VAL A 462 26.28 8.09 6.65
C VAL A 462 27.33 9.18 6.35
N PRO A 463 28.54 8.87 5.84
CA PRO A 463 29.48 9.91 5.42
C PRO A 463 28.96 10.73 4.23
N ALA A 464 28.14 10.15 3.34
CA ALA A 464 27.52 10.91 2.24
C ALA A 464 26.61 12.03 2.77
N VAL A 465 25.69 11.72 3.69
CA VAL A 465 24.81 12.73 4.33
C VAL A 465 25.63 13.78 5.09
N ARG A 466 26.63 13.37 5.87
CA ARG A 466 27.48 14.30 6.65
C ARG A 466 28.27 15.26 5.77
N SER A 467 28.82 14.76 4.66
CA SER A 467 29.52 15.57 3.66
C SER A 467 28.57 16.55 2.99
N PHE A 468 27.41 16.06 2.51
CA PHE A 468 26.43 16.85 1.76
C PHE A 468 25.76 17.95 2.59
N LEU A 469 25.48 17.70 3.88
CA LEU A 469 24.95 18.69 4.80
C LEU A 469 26.03 19.60 5.41
N ASN A 470 27.31 19.35 5.13
CA ASN A 470 28.47 19.97 5.79
C ASN A 470 28.37 19.92 7.34
N ASP A 471 27.88 18.80 7.86
CA ASP A 471 27.66 18.57 9.28
C ASP A 471 28.20 17.19 9.71
N PRO A 472 29.33 17.10 10.44
CA PRO A 472 29.87 15.83 10.92
C PRO A 472 29.02 15.18 12.02
N ALA A 473 28.07 15.91 12.62
CA ALA A 473 27.09 15.41 13.59
C ALA A 473 25.75 15.03 12.95
N ALA A 474 25.61 15.07 11.62
CA ALA A 474 24.38 14.65 10.98
C ALA A 474 24.04 13.19 11.33
N LEU A 475 22.74 12.92 11.43
CA LEU A 475 22.16 11.64 11.85
C LEU A 475 22.47 11.22 13.31
N THR A 476 22.73 12.18 14.21
CA THR A 476 22.80 11.94 15.67
C THR A 476 21.73 12.67 16.46
N GLY A 477 20.51 12.79 15.91
CA GLY A 477 19.35 13.38 16.61
C GLY A 477 19.41 14.90 16.89
N ALA A 478 20.45 15.58 16.40
CA ALA A 478 20.56 17.04 16.47
C ALA A 478 19.57 17.76 15.53
N VAL A 479 19.03 17.05 14.54
CA VAL A 479 18.01 17.51 13.60
C VAL A 479 16.82 16.55 13.64
N ALA A 480 15.61 17.09 13.76
CA ALA A 480 14.35 16.39 13.61
C ALA A 480 13.95 16.33 12.13
N PHE A 481 13.90 15.13 11.57
CA PHE A 481 13.54 14.87 10.18
C PHE A 481 12.10 14.35 10.08
N ALA A 482 11.36 14.92 9.14
CA ALA A 482 10.07 14.43 8.63
C ALA A 482 10.27 13.87 7.21
N ASP A 483 9.36 13.02 6.71
CA ASP A 483 9.57 12.37 5.40
C ASP A 483 9.63 13.33 4.22
N ARG A 484 9.09 14.55 4.33
CA ARG A 484 9.33 15.58 3.29
C ARG A 484 10.80 15.98 3.20
N SER A 485 11.50 16.05 4.34
CA SER A 485 12.92 16.40 4.40
C SER A 485 13.82 15.22 3.99
N GLY A 486 13.54 14.00 4.46
CA GLY A 486 14.22 12.79 3.98
C GLY A 486 13.96 12.55 2.49
N GLY A 487 12.74 12.80 2.05
CA GLY A 487 12.33 12.77 0.65
C GLY A 487 12.99 13.84 -0.23
N ASN A 488 13.43 14.98 0.31
CA ASN A 488 14.28 15.92 -0.44
C ASN A 488 15.71 15.35 -0.60
N LEU A 489 16.26 14.74 0.45
CA LEU A 489 17.60 14.12 0.43
C LEU A 489 17.68 12.83 -0.42
N SER A 490 16.55 12.30 -0.87
CA SER A 490 16.43 11.03 -1.60
C SER A 490 16.07 11.19 -3.09
N ARG A 491 16.21 12.40 -3.66
CA ARG A 491 15.93 12.67 -5.09
C ARG A 491 17.19 12.48 -5.96
N PRO A 492 17.05 12.02 -7.23
CA PRO A 492 18.18 11.85 -8.16
C PRO A 492 18.74 13.19 -8.65
N TYR A 493 18.01 14.29 -8.43
CA TYR A 493 18.44 15.68 -8.57
C TYR A 493 18.19 16.43 -7.26
N PHE A 494 19.13 17.28 -6.82
CA PHE A 494 18.94 18.18 -5.68
C PHE A 494 19.31 19.65 -6.02
N PRO A 495 18.35 20.60 -5.97
CA PRO A 495 16.92 20.42 -5.70
C PRO A 495 16.19 19.48 -6.66
N ASP A 496 15.05 18.99 -6.19
CA ASP A 496 14.06 18.30 -7.03
C ASP A 496 13.67 19.19 -8.23
N GLY A 497 13.56 18.60 -9.42
CA GLY A 497 13.40 19.31 -10.69
C GLY A 497 14.64 20.05 -11.25
N GLU A 498 15.69 20.34 -10.47
CA GLU A 498 16.89 20.99 -11.02
C GLU A 498 17.82 19.99 -11.73
N VAL A 499 17.50 19.71 -12.99
CA VAL A 499 18.30 18.85 -13.88
C VAL A 499 19.74 19.36 -14.02
N GLY A 500 20.69 18.42 -14.04
CA GLY A 500 22.13 18.71 -14.09
C GLY A 500 22.76 18.99 -12.71
N ARG A 501 21.98 19.01 -11.63
CA ARG A 501 22.48 18.98 -10.26
C ARG A 501 22.97 17.59 -9.84
N PRO A 502 23.84 17.50 -8.82
CA PRO A 502 24.08 16.25 -8.09
C PRO A 502 22.78 15.71 -7.48
N HIS A 503 22.76 14.41 -7.20
CA HIS A 503 21.69 13.75 -6.47
C HIS A 503 21.73 14.11 -4.97
N GLY A 504 20.60 13.92 -4.27
CA GLY A 504 20.55 13.96 -2.82
C GLY A 504 21.34 12.80 -2.19
N PRO A 505 21.88 12.96 -0.97
CA PRO A 505 22.83 12.03 -0.37
C PRO A 505 22.24 10.68 0.05
N LEU A 506 20.92 10.52 0.01
CA LEU A 506 20.20 9.25 0.23
C LEU A 506 19.74 8.60 -1.08
N SER A 507 19.94 9.25 -2.23
CA SER A 507 19.58 8.75 -3.56
C SER A 507 20.75 8.03 -4.24
N ARG A 508 20.46 7.22 -5.27
CA ARG A 508 21.44 6.91 -6.32
C ARG A 508 21.63 8.12 -7.26
N PRO A 509 22.76 8.23 -8.00
CA PRO A 509 22.89 9.17 -9.11
C PRO A 509 21.86 8.85 -10.21
N ILE A 510 21.37 9.86 -10.94
CA ILE A 510 20.41 9.68 -12.04
C ILE A 510 20.84 8.61 -13.07
N ALA A 511 22.14 8.49 -13.37
CA ALA A 511 22.68 7.49 -14.29
C ALA A 511 22.46 6.03 -13.85
N GLN A 512 22.18 5.80 -12.56
CA GLN A 512 21.82 4.50 -11.96
C GLN A 512 20.41 4.52 -11.33
N PHE A 513 19.64 5.59 -11.52
CA PHE A 513 18.25 5.65 -11.05
C PHE A 513 17.33 4.94 -12.05
N ASN A 514 16.37 4.20 -11.51
CA ASN A 514 15.07 3.91 -12.12
C ASN A 514 14.12 3.47 -10.97
N PRO A 515 12.84 3.12 -11.23
CA PRO A 515 11.92 2.62 -10.21
C PRO A 515 12.38 1.42 -9.36
N PHE A 516 13.51 0.76 -9.66
CA PHE A 516 14.08 -0.36 -8.92
C PHE A 516 15.37 0.00 -8.15
N SER A 517 15.73 1.29 -8.09
CA SER A 517 17.00 1.77 -7.53
C SER A 517 16.87 3.21 -7.03
N THR A 518 16.33 3.39 -5.80
CA THR A 518 16.06 4.70 -5.20
C THR A 518 17.13 5.20 -4.24
N GLY A 519 18.09 4.35 -3.84
CA GLY A 519 19.20 4.71 -2.94
C GLY A 519 19.13 3.97 -1.61
N LEU A 520 19.20 4.68 -0.47
CA LEU A 520 19.22 4.05 0.85
C LEU A 520 17.96 3.21 1.10
N GLN A 521 16.81 3.62 0.54
CA GLN A 521 15.54 2.89 0.66
C GLN A 521 15.65 1.48 0.07
N SER A 522 16.13 1.35 -1.16
CA SER A 522 16.35 0.07 -1.83
C SER A 522 17.52 -0.70 -1.20
N ALA A 523 18.65 -0.04 -0.94
CA ALA A 523 19.84 -0.62 -0.32
C ALA A 523 19.56 -1.33 1.01
N LEU A 524 18.65 -0.77 1.84
CA LEU A 524 18.25 -1.34 3.13
C LEU A 524 17.48 -2.66 3.02
N ILE A 525 16.79 -2.92 1.89
CA ILE A 525 15.79 -4.00 1.76
C ILE A 525 16.13 -5.06 0.71
N ILE A 526 17.05 -4.80 -0.23
CA ILE A 526 17.36 -5.72 -1.35
C ILE A 526 17.82 -7.11 -0.90
N GLY A 527 18.59 -7.20 0.19
CA GLY A 527 19.01 -8.51 0.73
C GLY A 527 17.83 -9.35 1.22
N ASN A 528 16.83 -8.70 1.82
CA ASN A 528 15.60 -9.35 2.26
C ASN A 528 14.66 -9.71 1.10
N LEU A 529 14.67 -8.92 0.01
CA LEU A 529 14.00 -9.30 -1.25
C LEU A 529 14.68 -10.50 -1.92
N GLY A 530 16.01 -10.50 -2.06
CA GLY A 530 16.75 -11.59 -2.68
C GLY A 530 16.55 -12.93 -1.95
N ALA A 531 16.56 -12.91 -0.62
CA ALA A 531 16.22 -14.07 0.21
C ALA A 531 14.78 -14.57 -0.04
N HIS A 532 13.82 -13.66 -0.22
CA HIS A 532 12.44 -14.00 -0.53
C HIS A 532 12.27 -14.57 -1.94
N LEU A 533 12.93 -14.01 -2.95
CA LEU A 533 12.93 -14.52 -4.32
C LEU A 533 13.54 -15.93 -4.40
N GLY A 534 14.59 -16.20 -3.61
CA GLY A 534 15.12 -17.54 -3.41
C GLY A 534 14.08 -18.52 -2.87
N PHE A 535 13.22 -18.09 -1.94
CA PHE A 535 12.13 -18.91 -1.40
C PHE A 535 10.98 -19.12 -2.40
N VAL A 536 10.50 -18.06 -3.07
CA VAL A 536 9.39 -18.15 -4.04
C VAL A 536 9.76 -19.02 -5.25
N SER A 537 11.01 -18.97 -5.69
CA SER A 537 11.55 -19.83 -6.75
C SER A 537 11.88 -21.27 -6.31
N GLY A 538 11.78 -21.58 -5.01
CA GLY A 538 12.15 -22.89 -4.46
C GLY A 538 13.66 -23.16 -4.36
N ALA A 539 14.51 -22.18 -4.69
CA ALA A 539 15.97 -22.26 -4.50
C ALA A 539 16.40 -22.21 -3.01
N SER A 540 15.52 -21.71 -2.13
CA SER A 540 15.64 -21.77 -0.67
C SER A 540 14.40 -22.44 -0.06
N PRO A 541 14.54 -23.36 0.91
CA PRO A 541 13.42 -23.85 1.69
C PRO A 541 12.92 -22.83 2.75
N THR A 542 13.71 -21.77 2.98
CA THR A 542 13.49 -20.79 4.06
C THR A 542 13.16 -19.42 3.48
N ASP A 543 12.01 -18.88 3.86
CA ASP A 543 11.55 -17.52 3.52
C ASP A 543 12.38 -16.44 4.23
N THR A 544 12.33 -15.21 3.70
CA THR A 544 12.93 -14.04 4.34
C THR A 544 12.35 -13.85 5.76
N PRO A 545 13.15 -13.42 6.77
CA PRO A 545 12.64 -13.08 8.09
C PRO A 545 11.48 -12.10 8.04
N GLN A 546 10.66 -12.03 9.09
CA GLN A 546 9.57 -11.03 9.18
C GLN A 546 10.11 -9.68 9.69
N ARG A 547 11.15 -9.20 8.99
CA ARG A 547 11.68 -7.84 9.00
C ARG A 547 12.35 -7.57 7.65
N CYS A 548 12.31 -6.34 7.15
CA CYS A 548 12.87 -5.97 5.85
C CYS A 548 14.30 -5.40 5.88
N THR A 549 14.89 -5.17 7.05
CA THR A 549 16.23 -4.58 7.15
C THR A 549 17.16 -5.36 8.08
N THR A 550 18.45 -5.25 7.83
CA THR A 550 19.55 -5.91 8.57
C THR A 550 20.17 -5.02 9.67
N LEU A 551 19.50 -3.93 10.05
CA LEU A 551 19.98 -3.05 11.12
C LEU A 551 20.02 -3.76 12.49
N PRO A 552 20.89 -3.33 13.41
CA PRO A 552 20.97 -3.86 14.77
C PRO A 552 19.62 -3.87 15.50
N ASP A 553 19.41 -4.89 16.34
CA ASP A 553 18.22 -4.99 17.19
C ASP A 553 18.22 -3.87 18.25
N ALA A 554 17.16 -3.06 18.27
CA ALA A 554 16.87 -2.08 19.31
C ALA A 554 16.22 -2.76 20.54
N ALA A 555 15.44 -3.81 20.29
CA ALA A 555 14.91 -4.75 21.27
C ALA A 555 15.06 -6.19 20.72
N PRO A 556 15.08 -7.25 21.56
CA PRO A 556 15.29 -8.62 21.09
C PRO A 556 14.25 -9.05 20.04
N GLY A 557 14.71 -9.34 18.81
CA GLY A 557 13.85 -9.68 17.69
C GLY A 557 13.35 -8.49 16.86
N GLN A 558 13.72 -7.25 17.19
CA GLN A 558 13.24 -6.03 16.54
C GLN A 558 14.33 -4.97 16.34
N ASN A 559 14.54 -4.54 15.09
CA ASN A 559 15.21 -3.29 14.78
C ASN A 559 14.19 -2.16 14.53
N ARG A 560 14.64 -0.94 14.22
CA ARG A 560 13.75 0.23 14.11
C ARG A 560 13.00 0.35 12.79
N LEU A 561 13.47 -0.35 11.75
CA LEU A 561 12.99 -0.25 10.37
C LEU A 561 12.51 -1.63 9.88
N GLN A 562 11.62 -2.27 10.65
CA GLN A 562 11.16 -3.65 10.39
C GLN A 562 10.42 -3.81 9.04
N ASN A 563 9.92 -2.75 8.44
CA ASN A 563 9.34 -2.75 7.08
C ASN A 563 10.07 -1.79 6.11
N GLY A 564 11.29 -1.36 6.41
CA GLY A 564 12.05 -0.42 5.57
C GLY A 564 11.75 1.05 5.90
N ILE A 565 11.91 1.94 4.90
CA ILE A 565 11.69 3.39 5.00
C ILE A 565 10.84 3.90 3.83
N GLN A 566 10.27 5.10 3.96
CA GLN A 566 9.63 5.81 2.85
C GLN A 566 10.26 7.18 2.60
N ILE A 567 10.26 7.62 1.34
CA ILE A 567 10.96 8.82 0.87
C ILE A 567 10.03 9.87 0.21
N PHE A 568 8.75 9.89 0.62
CA PHE A 568 7.78 10.93 0.28
C PHE A 568 6.93 11.34 1.51
N PRO A 569 6.38 12.57 1.53
CA PRO A 569 5.84 13.21 2.74
C PRO A 569 4.71 12.45 3.44
N GLY A 570 4.50 12.73 4.73
CA GLY A 570 3.39 12.17 5.51
C GLY A 570 3.72 11.71 6.92
N SER A 571 4.79 12.19 7.55
CA SER A 571 5.10 11.86 8.95
C SER A 571 5.84 12.97 9.68
N VAL A 572 5.72 12.95 11.01
CA VAL A 572 6.51 13.82 11.89
C VAL A 572 6.97 13.10 13.16
N PRO A 573 8.19 13.41 13.66
CA PRO A 573 8.67 12.94 14.94
C PRO A 573 7.99 13.68 16.11
N ILE A 574 7.69 12.95 17.18
CA ILE A 574 6.99 13.42 18.39
C ILE A 574 8.00 13.59 19.52
N TYR A 575 7.97 14.74 20.18
CA TYR A 575 8.92 15.14 21.19
C TYR A 575 8.26 15.42 22.55
N ARG A 576 8.92 15.01 23.63
CA ARG A 576 8.68 15.42 25.02
C ARG A 576 9.75 16.46 25.37
N GLY A 577 9.43 17.75 25.19
CA GLY A 577 10.42 18.82 25.27
C GLY A 577 11.42 18.73 24.12
N SER A 578 12.70 18.48 24.42
CA SER A 578 13.76 18.21 23.43
C SER A 578 14.08 16.72 23.24
N THR A 579 13.39 15.81 23.94
CA THR A 579 13.60 14.36 23.83
C THR A 579 12.64 13.76 22.82
N LEU A 580 13.13 13.05 21.81
CA LEU A 580 12.31 12.24 20.91
C LEU A 580 11.63 11.10 21.70
N VAL A 581 10.33 10.89 21.52
CA VAL A 581 9.55 9.83 22.22
C VAL A 581 8.74 8.92 21.28
N GLY A 582 8.78 9.17 19.97
CA GLY A 582 8.08 8.39 18.96
C GLY A 582 7.88 9.18 17.66
N ALA A 583 7.03 8.69 16.78
CA ALA A 583 6.61 9.41 15.56
C ALA A 583 5.25 8.91 15.04
N ILE A 584 4.53 9.81 14.36
CA ILE A 584 3.28 9.51 13.66
C ILE A 584 3.52 9.56 12.15
N GLY A 585 2.99 8.57 11.43
CA GLY A 585 2.99 8.52 9.97
C GLY A 585 1.60 8.23 9.42
N VAL A 586 1.31 8.80 8.25
CA VAL A 586 -0.02 8.83 7.63
C VAL A 586 0.12 8.52 6.14
N SER A 587 -0.78 7.69 5.60
CA SER A 587 -0.83 7.48 4.15
C SER A 587 -2.18 6.99 3.63
N GLY A 588 -2.60 7.55 2.49
CA GLY A 588 -3.72 7.05 1.68
C GLY A 588 -4.40 8.10 0.78
N ASP A 589 -4.03 9.37 0.88
CA ASP A 589 -4.56 10.47 0.06
C ASP A 589 -3.38 11.26 -0.56
N GLY A 590 -3.54 12.56 -0.84
CA GLY A 590 -2.43 13.42 -1.25
C GLY A 590 -1.34 13.59 -0.19
N ILE A 591 -0.08 13.75 -0.61
CA ILE A 591 1.09 13.84 0.28
C ILE A 591 1.06 15.06 1.23
N ASP A 592 0.39 16.14 0.84
CA ASP A 592 0.17 17.33 1.69
C ASP A 592 -0.97 17.10 2.70
N GLN A 593 -1.99 16.30 2.35
CA GLN A 593 -2.98 15.81 3.32
C GLN A 593 -2.32 14.90 4.36
N ASP A 594 -1.46 13.97 3.94
CA ASP A 594 -0.72 13.07 4.85
C ASP A 594 0.15 13.87 5.85
N ASP A 595 0.89 14.89 5.37
CA ASP A 595 1.70 15.78 6.21
C ASP A 595 0.84 16.60 7.18
N MET A 596 -0.26 17.19 6.69
CA MET A 596 -1.16 17.98 7.52
C MET A 596 -1.79 17.12 8.63
N ILE A 597 -2.25 15.91 8.31
CA ILE A 597 -2.90 15.02 9.27
C ILE A 597 -1.90 14.55 10.34
N SER A 598 -0.65 14.24 9.96
CA SER A 598 0.40 13.84 10.90
C SER A 598 0.84 15.02 11.80
N PHE A 599 1.17 16.18 11.21
CA PHE A 599 1.65 17.37 11.92
C PHE A 599 0.59 18.00 12.83
N LEU A 600 -0.67 18.13 12.37
CA LEU A 600 -1.74 18.67 13.21
C LEU A 600 -2.25 17.66 14.23
N GLY A 601 -2.22 16.35 13.93
CA GLY A 601 -2.55 15.31 14.91
C GLY A 601 -1.62 15.33 16.12
N ALA A 602 -0.31 15.40 15.88
CA ALA A 602 0.69 15.56 16.94
C ALA A 602 0.60 16.91 17.67
N HIS A 603 0.29 18.01 16.96
CA HIS A 603 0.07 19.32 17.59
C HIS A 603 -1.14 19.33 18.52
N ASN A 604 -2.31 18.95 18.00
CA ASN A 604 -3.58 18.98 18.71
C ASN A 604 -3.57 18.06 19.94
N ALA A 605 -2.93 16.89 19.84
CA ALA A 605 -2.74 16.01 21.00
C ALA A 605 -1.90 16.70 22.08
N GLY A 606 -0.77 17.32 21.70
CA GLY A 606 0.04 18.12 22.62
C GLY A 606 -0.75 19.26 23.30
N ALA A 607 -1.62 19.94 22.56
CA ALA A 607 -2.51 20.97 23.10
C ALA A 607 -3.62 20.40 24.03
N ARG A 608 -4.12 19.20 23.74
CA ARG A 608 -5.21 18.53 24.49
C ARG A 608 -4.77 17.92 25.81
N ILE A 609 -3.58 17.34 25.89
CA ILE A 609 -3.10 16.61 27.08
C ILE A 609 -1.79 17.12 27.68
N GLY A 610 -1.06 17.99 26.97
CA GLY A 610 0.27 18.45 27.37
C GLY A 610 1.35 17.37 27.25
N GLY A 611 2.56 17.69 27.74
CA GLY A 611 3.69 16.76 27.86
C GLY A 611 4.42 16.41 26.55
N ILE A 612 3.72 16.36 25.42
CA ILE A 612 4.27 16.04 24.09
C ILE A 612 3.89 17.07 23.03
N GLY A 613 4.50 16.99 21.85
CA GLY A 613 4.09 17.73 20.65
C GLY A 613 5.03 17.49 19.47
N ASN A 614 4.89 18.34 18.44
CA ASN A 614 5.83 18.40 17.32
C ASN A 614 7.25 18.77 17.77
N ALA A 615 8.25 18.38 16.99
CA ALA A 615 9.65 18.77 17.21
C ALA A 615 9.83 20.29 17.47
N PRO A 616 10.69 20.68 18.44
CA PRO A 616 11.01 22.09 18.67
C PRO A 616 11.52 22.77 17.40
N LYS A 617 10.96 23.95 17.06
CA LYS A 617 11.27 24.65 15.80
C LYS A 617 12.75 24.82 15.52
N ALA A 618 13.59 25.03 16.53
CA ALA A 618 15.02 25.25 16.39
C ALA A 618 15.84 24.02 15.94
N ILE A 619 15.27 22.80 15.98
CA ILE A 619 15.95 21.57 15.53
C ILE A 619 15.28 20.93 14.31
N ARG A 620 14.20 21.49 13.76
CA ARG A 620 13.52 20.93 12.58
C ARG A 620 14.41 21.02 11.33
N ALA A 621 14.26 20.06 10.42
CA ALA A 621 15.04 20.00 9.18
C ALA A 621 14.91 21.26 8.28
N ASP A 622 13.86 22.08 8.40
CA ASP A 622 13.74 23.35 7.70
C ASP A 622 14.68 24.47 8.21
N ASN A 623 15.46 24.22 9.27
CA ASN A 623 16.62 25.06 9.59
C ASN A 623 17.88 24.67 8.80
N VAL A 624 17.92 23.45 8.23
CA VAL A 624 19.07 22.95 7.48
C VAL A 624 19.12 23.62 6.11
N VAL A 625 20.26 24.24 5.82
CA VAL A 625 20.54 24.94 4.57
C VAL A 625 21.76 24.31 3.90
N VAL A 626 21.54 23.72 2.74
CA VAL A 626 22.56 23.11 1.88
C VAL A 626 23.10 24.16 0.92
N THR A 627 24.42 24.31 0.85
CA THR A 627 25.08 25.17 -0.14
C THR A 627 25.46 24.35 -1.36
N LEU A 628 24.94 24.72 -2.53
CA LEU A 628 25.25 24.09 -3.82
C LEU A 628 26.61 24.56 -4.35
N ALA A 629 27.16 23.84 -5.33
CA ALA A 629 28.47 24.13 -5.94
C ALA A 629 28.57 25.52 -6.64
N ASP A 630 27.44 26.14 -7.00
CA ASP A 630 27.32 27.51 -7.52
C ASP A 630 27.06 28.57 -6.43
N ASN A 631 27.25 28.21 -5.15
CA ASN A 631 26.99 29.02 -3.96
C ASN A 631 25.50 29.41 -3.74
N ARG A 632 24.57 28.87 -4.53
CA ARG A 632 23.14 28.95 -4.22
C ARG A 632 22.85 28.13 -2.96
N THR A 633 21.92 28.62 -2.13
CA THR A 633 21.49 27.93 -0.91
C THR A 633 20.10 27.33 -1.06
N VAL A 634 19.91 26.13 -0.52
CA VAL A 634 18.66 25.36 -0.57
C VAL A 634 18.28 24.97 0.85
N ARG A 635 17.04 25.23 1.25
CA ARG A 635 16.49 24.83 2.55
C ARG A 635 15.68 23.55 2.39
N LEU A 636 15.87 22.57 3.29
CA LEU A 636 15.02 21.37 3.29
C LEU A 636 13.59 21.74 3.70
N ARG A 637 12.58 21.00 3.20
CA ARG A 637 11.17 21.20 3.56
C ARG A 637 10.79 20.26 4.69
N TYR A 638 10.28 20.78 5.82
CA TYR A 638 9.87 19.96 6.96
C TYR A 638 8.49 19.32 6.74
N ILE A 639 7.46 20.14 6.50
CA ILE A 639 6.10 19.69 6.11
C ILE A 639 5.51 20.63 5.05
N SER A 640 4.39 20.26 4.43
CA SER A 640 3.52 21.19 3.69
C SER A 640 2.06 20.79 3.90
N CYS A 641 1.16 21.78 3.92
CA CYS A 641 -0.27 21.57 4.17
C CYS A 641 -1.08 22.22 3.03
N PRO A 642 -2.14 21.57 2.54
CA PRO A 642 -2.78 21.93 1.28
C PRO A 642 -3.62 23.21 1.38
N PHE A 643 -3.85 23.87 0.24
CA PHE A 643 -4.82 24.96 0.12
C PHE A 643 -6.26 24.45 0.26
N ALA A 644 -7.15 25.28 0.82
CA ALA A 644 -8.52 24.92 1.20
C ALA A 644 -8.63 23.57 1.96
N PRO A 645 -7.79 23.35 2.99
CA PRO A 645 -7.50 22.03 3.57
C PRO A 645 -8.69 21.30 4.17
N PHE A 646 -9.69 22.03 4.66
CA PHE A 646 -10.85 21.47 5.36
C PHE A 646 -12.14 21.65 4.58
N LEU A 647 -13.09 20.73 4.80
CA LEU A 647 -14.44 20.77 4.22
C LEU A 647 -15.43 21.60 5.03
N ASP A 648 -15.13 21.87 6.31
CA ASP A 648 -16.04 22.48 7.28
C ASP A 648 -15.75 23.96 7.59
N THR A 649 -14.63 24.48 7.09
CA THR A 649 -14.12 25.82 7.40
C THR A 649 -13.34 26.38 6.21
N ALA A 650 -13.32 27.72 6.08
CA ALA A 650 -12.54 28.43 5.06
C ALA A 650 -11.09 28.72 5.50
N GLN A 651 -10.61 28.09 6.58
CA GLN A 651 -9.26 28.30 7.12
C GLN A 651 -8.19 27.92 6.07
N GLN A 652 -7.14 28.73 5.97
CA GLN A 652 -5.95 28.52 5.15
C GLN A 652 -4.72 28.46 6.06
N ASN A 653 -3.56 28.05 5.53
CA ASN A 653 -2.28 28.11 6.23
C ASN A 653 -2.32 27.45 7.63
N VAL A 654 -3.07 26.36 7.75
CA VAL A 654 -3.48 25.76 9.05
C VAL A 654 -2.33 25.17 9.87
N CYS A 655 -1.13 25.12 9.29
CA CYS A 655 0.10 24.63 9.88
C CYS A 655 1.13 25.77 10.17
N ASP A 656 0.85 27.01 9.73
CA ASP A 656 1.76 28.13 9.89
C ASP A 656 1.89 28.52 11.36
N GLY A 657 3.13 28.76 11.80
CA GLY A 657 3.40 29.21 13.16
C GLY A 657 3.35 28.12 14.24
N LEU A 658 3.14 26.84 13.90
CA LEU A 658 3.17 25.69 14.82
C LEU A 658 4.55 25.01 14.89
#